data_AF-A0AAE5A515-F1
#
_entry.id   AF-A0AAE5A515-F1
#
_cell.length_a   1.000
_cell.length_b   1.000
_cell.length_c   1.000
_cell.angle_alpha   90.00
_cell.angle_beta   90.00
_cell.angle_gamma   90.00
#
_symmetry.space_group_name_H-M   'P 1'
#
loop_
_entity.id
_entity.type
_entity.pdbx_description
1 polymer ?
#
loop_
_entity_poly.entity_id
_entity_poly.type
_entity_poly.pdbx_seq_one_letter_code
_entity_poly.pdbx_strand_id
1 'polypeptide(L)'
;MCGLLGLLTSGETSDYAVSQVDEAMHCLRHRGPDEHGTWHDDHLVFGFNRLSIIDIEHSHQPLRWGPAENPQRYALTFNGEIYNYLEVRAELAEQFGAQFVTEGDSEAIVAAFHYWGEDAVRRLRGMFAFAIWDTETRELFIARDPFGIKPLFLATGTGGTAFGSEKKSLLELADLIGIGTDLDPRAVEHYTVLQYVPEPETLHKDIRRLESGCFARVRPAEAPVITRYFAPTFPVQPFTAGTEKARYAEIAAALEDSVAKHMRADVTVGSFLSGGIDSTAIAALAMRHNPNLITFTTGFEREGYSEVDVAAESAEAIGARHVVKVVSPAEFAAAIPEIVWYLDDPVADPALVPLWFVAKEARKHVKVVLSGEGADELFGGYTIYREPLSLKPFEYLPKGLRRAAGRLSERIPDGTRGKSLLNRGSLTLEERYYGNARSFNDAQLRTVLRDFRPEWTHRDVTDPIYAQSQGWDPVARMQHLDLFTWLRGDILVKADKMTMANSLELRVPFLDPEVFEVASRVPLEQKITKNTTKYALRQALEGIVPGHVLHRAKLGFPVPLRHWLRGTELFDWAHEQIAASGTDHLLDKAAVAKMLDDHRDGVSDHSRRLWTVLTFMVWHGIFVENRITPKIAEPAYPVSL
;
A
#
# COMPACT_ATOMS: atom_id res chain seq x y z
N MET A 1 14.35 0.44 7.29
CA MET A 1 13.93 0.47 5.86
C MET A 1 15.08 0.37 4.89
N CYS A 2 14.88 -0.31 3.76
CA CYS A 2 15.89 -0.40 2.71
C CYS A 2 15.25 -0.43 1.30
N GLY A 3 16.07 -0.18 0.28
CA GLY A 3 15.81 -0.60 -1.09
C GLY A 3 16.61 -1.87 -1.38
N LEU A 4 15.94 -2.96 -1.76
CA LEU A 4 16.56 -4.24 -2.05
C LEU A 4 16.58 -4.49 -3.56
N LEU A 5 17.65 -5.09 -4.04
CA LEU A 5 17.77 -5.67 -5.36
C LEU A 5 18.58 -6.96 -5.25
N GLY A 6 18.21 -8.00 -5.99
CA GLY A 6 19.07 -9.16 -6.11
C GLY A 6 18.78 -9.97 -7.35
N LEU A 7 19.76 -10.74 -7.77
CA LEU A 7 19.74 -11.59 -8.95
C LEU A 7 20.35 -12.94 -8.61
N LEU A 8 19.51 -13.98 -8.55
CA LEU A 8 19.96 -15.36 -8.53
C LEU A 8 20.19 -15.81 -9.96
N THR A 9 21.44 -15.97 -10.36
CA THR A 9 21.81 -16.31 -11.74
C THR A 9 21.44 -17.75 -12.07
N SER A 10 21.11 -18.02 -13.33
CA SER A 10 20.88 -19.40 -13.80
C SER A 10 22.16 -20.24 -13.87
N GLY A 11 23.33 -19.59 -13.95
CA GLY A 11 24.67 -20.19 -13.92
C GLY A 11 25.57 -19.52 -12.88
N GLU A 12 26.84 -19.36 -13.22
CA GLU A 12 27.80 -18.62 -12.39
C GLU A 12 27.58 -17.10 -12.51
N THR A 13 27.72 -16.39 -11.40
CA THR A 13 27.73 -14.93 -11.35
C THR A 13 28.92 -14.39 -12.14
N SER A 14 28.65 -13.46 -13.05
CA SER A 14 29.70 -12.74 -13.79
C SER A 14 29.92 -11.35 -13.22
N ASP A 15 31.12 -10.80 -13.39
CA ASP A 15 31.42 -9.40 -13.04
C ASP A 15 30.46 -8.42 -13.73
N TYR A 16 30.01 -8.75 -14.95
CA TYR A 16 28.99 -7.98 -15.65
C TYR A 16 27.67 -7.96 -14.88
N ALA A 17 27.19 -9.11 -14.41
CA ALA A 17 25.95 -9.18 -13.63
C ALA A 17 26.06 -8.37 -12.32
N VAL A 18 27.21 -8.42 -11.65
CA VAL A 18 27.47 -7.61 -10.45
C VAL A 18 27.40 -6.12 -10.76
N SER A 19 28.07 -5.67 -11.84
CA SER A 19 28.05 -4.27 -12.25
C SER A 19 26.66 -3.75 -12.60
N GLN A 20 25.83 -4.57 -13.28
CA GLN A 20 24.47 -4.18 -13.64
C GLN A 20 23.55 -4.06 -12.42
N VAL A 21 23.71 -4.94 -11.42
CA VAL A 21 22.98 -4.81 -10.16
C VAL A 21 23.40 -3.55 -9.40
N ASP A 22 24.70 -3.24 -9.35
CA ASP A 22 25.21 -2.01 -8.74
C ASP A 22 24.67 -0.75 -9.43
N GLU A 23 24.74 -0.68 -10.75
CA GLU A 23 24.22 0.44 -11.55
C GLU A 23 22.71 0.65 -11.33
N ALA A 24 21.95 -0.44 -11.23
CA ALA A 24 20.51 -0.40 -10.99
C ALA A 24 20.13 0.01 -9.55
N MET A 25 21.08 0.12 -8.62
CA MET A 25 20.79 0.58 -7.26
C MET A 25 20.35 2.04 -7.18
N HIS A 26 20.68 2.87 -8.18
CA HIS A 26 20.24 4.26 -8.20
C HIS A 26 18.71 4.37 -8.22
N CYS A 27 18.02 3.41 -8.85
CA CYS A 27 16.56 3.29 -8.86
C CYS A 27 15.96 3.15 -7.45
N LEU A 28 16.75 2.83 -6.43
CA LEU A 28 16.30 2.54 -5.07
C LEU A 28 16.92 3.48 -4.02
N ARG A 29 17.73 4.46 -4.45
CA ARG A 29 18.52 5.32 -3.58
C ARG A 29 17.66 6.12 -2.59
N HIS A 30 16.52 6.63 -3.02
CA HIS A 30 15.56 7.36 -2.17
C HIS A 30 15.05 6.53 -0.99
N ARG A 31 15.06 5.20 -1.08
CA ARG A 31 14.60 4.33 0.02
C ARG A 31 15.63 4.17 1.14
N GLY A 32 16.90 4.43 0.86
CA GLY A 32 18.00 4.15 1.77
C GLY A 32 19.21 5.04 1.52
N PRO A 33 19.16 6.31 1.96
CA PRO A 33 20.23 7.27 1.70
C PRO A 33 21.46 7.08 2.59
N ASP A 34 21.41 6.27 3.64
CA ASP A 34 22.45 6.25 4.68
C ASP A 34 23.64 5.35 4.29
N GLU A 35 23.37 4.20 3.67
CA GLU A 35 24.40 3.24 3.26
C GLU A 35 23.97 2.53 1.96
N HIS A 36 24.93 2.15 1.12
CA HIS A 36 24.67 1.42 -0.12
C HIS A 36 25.79 0.42 -0.38
N GLY A 37 25.50 -0.61 -1.17
CA GLY A 37 26.54 -1.51 -1.65
C GLY A 37 26.00 -2.75 -2.33
N THR A 38 26.94 -3.58 -2.77
CA THR A 38 26.68 -4.89 -3.35
C THR A 38 27.48 -5.97 -2.66
N TRP A 39 26.92 -7.17 -2.61
CA TRP A 39 27.60 -8.39 -2.17
C TRP A 39 27.22 -9.52 -3.13
N HIS A 40 28.15 -10.43 -3.40
CA HIS A 40 27.85 -11.57 -4.26
C HIS A 40 28.67 -12.80 -3.91
N ASP A 41 28.20 -13.95 -4.38
CA ASP A 41 28.96 -15.19 -4.50
C ASP A 41 28.83 -15.76 -5.92
N ASP A 42 29.16 -17.05 -6.10
CA ASP A 42 29.14 -17.75 -7.38
C ASP A 42 27.75 -17.81 -8.03
N HIS A 43 26.65 -17.57 -7.31
CA HIS A 43 25.28 -17.74 -7.85
C HIS A 43 24.33 -16.58 -7.57
N LEU A 44 24.67 -15.71 -6.62
CA LEU A 44 23.77 -14.66 -6.19
C LEU A 44 24.48 -13.32 -6.11
N VAL A 45 23.82 -12.29 -6.61
CA VAL A 45 24.17 -10.89 -6.36
C VAL A 45 23.07 -10.24 -5.52
N PHE A 46 23.47 -9.55 -4.47
CA PHE A 46 22.64 -8.64 -3.68
C PHE A 46 23.13 -7.22 -3.86
N GLY A 47 22.19 -6.30 -4.04
CA GLY A 47 22.36 -4.86 -3.94
C GLY A 47 21.39 -4.29 -2.90
N PHE A 48 21.85 -3.31 -2.13
CA PHE A 48 21.05 -2.69 -1.08
C PHE A 48 21.33 -1.20 -0.94
N ASN A 49 20.28 -0.47 -0.56
CA ASN A 49 20.32 0.90 -0.05
C ASN A 49 19.66 0.90 1.32
N ARG A 50 20.34 1.30 2.37
CA ARG A 50 19.85 1.24 3.76
C ARG A 50 19.50 2.63 4.28
N LEU A 51 18.33 2.71 4.93
CA LEU A 51 17.94 3.80 5.84
C LEU A 51 18.07 3.25 7.25
N SER A 52 19.05 3.77 8.00
CA SER A 52 19.41 3.25 9.32
C SER A 52 18.46 3.80 10.39
N ILE A 53 17.80 2.89 11.11
CA ILE A 53 16.72 3.18 12.09
C ILE A 53 16.99 2.49 13.44
N ILE A 54 17.41 1.22 13.42
CA ILE A 54 17.82 0.45 14.59
C ILE A 54 19.25 -0.04 14.38
N ASP A 55 20.05 0.00 15.45
CA ASP A 55 21.43 -0.47 15.53
C ASP A 55 22.24 0.04 14.33
N ILE A 56 22.30 1.37 14.26
CA ILE A 56 22.82 2.13 13.11
C ILE A 56 24.23 1.67 12.74
N GLU A 57 25.06 1.40 13.75
CA GLU A 57 26.47 1.09 13.59
C GLU A 57 26.78 -0.36 13.23
N HIS A 58 25.90 -1.33 13.51
CA HIS A 58 26.25 -2.76 13.35
C HIS A 58 25.31 -3.56 12.44
N SER A 59 24.08 -3.09 12.21
CA SER A 59 23.09 -3.80 11.38
C SER A 59 23.24 -3.54 9.87
N HIS A 60 24.47 -3.70 9.36
CA HIS A 60 24.80 -3.56 7.94
C HIS A 60 24.13 -4.64 7.07
N GLN A 61 24.02 -4.36 5.76
CA GLN A 61 23.49 -5.33 4.79
C GLN A 61 24.57 -5.73 3.75
N PRO A 62 24.49 -6.93 3.15
CA PRO A 62 23.71 -8.04 3.67
C PRO A 62 24.23 -8.47 5.04
N LEU A 63 23.31 -8.82 5.94
CA LEU A 63 23.69 -9.41 7.22
C LEU A 63 24.19 -10.83 6.95
N ARG A 64 25.39 -11.15 7.45
CA ARG A 64 25.97 -12.50 7.39
C ARG A 64 25.78 -13.17 8.75
N TRP A 65 25.21 -14.38 8.75
CA TRP A 65 24.94 -15.12 9.98
C TRP A 65 24.97 -16.63 9.72
N GLY A 66 25.25 -17.42 10.75
CA GLY A 66 25.12 -18.88 10.71
C GLY A 66 25.46 -19.50 12.06
N PRO A 67 25.21 -20.81 12.23
CA PRO A 67 25.56 -21.52 13.44
C PRO A 67 27.08 -21.56 13.65
N ALA A 68 27.55 -21.93 14.84
CA ALA A 68 28.97 -21.88 15.20
C ALA A 68 29.89 -22.68 14.25
N GLU A 69 29.36 -23.75 13.66
CA GLU A 69 30.06 -24.61 12.70
C GLU A 69 30.19 -23.95 11.31
N ASN A 70 29.30 -23.01 10.97
CA ASN A 70 29.33 -22.25 9.72
C ASN A 70 28.76 -20.83 9.91
N PRO A 71 29.52 -19.89 10.51
CA PRO A 71 29.01 -18.57 10.90
C PRO A 71 28.60 -17.64 9.74
N GLN A 72 28.88 -18.03 8.49
CA GLN A 72 28.56 -17.26 7.30
C GLN A 72 27.63 -18.01 6.34
N ARG A 73 26.91 -19.03 6.81
CA ARG A 73 26.00 -19.82 5.98
C ARG A 73 24.95 -18.98 5.26
N TYR A 74 24.41 -17.97 5.94
CA TYR A 74 23.30 -17.18 5.44
C TYR A 74 23.74 -15.76 5.12
N ALA A 75 23.21 -15.21 4.03
CA ALA A 75 23.21 -13.79 3.72
C ALA A 75 21.76 -13.29 3.66
N LEU A 76 21.47 -12.21 4.39
CA LEU A 76 20.14 -11.58 4.45
C LEU A 76 20.19 -10.16 3.87
N THR A 77 19.27 -9.85 2.98
CA THR A 77 18.86 -8.46 2.67
C THR A 77 17.44 -8.22 3.16
N PHE A 78 17.18 -7.04 3.74
CA PHE A 78 15.96 -6.81 4.51
C PHE A 78 15.47 -5.36 4.39
N ASN A 79 14.20 -5.19 4.01
CA ASN A 79 13.49 -3.93 4.01
C ASN A 79 12.27 -4.06 4.91
N GLY A 80 12.34 -3.47 6.10
CA GLY A 80 11.24 -3.53 7.04
C GLY A 80 11.68 -3.19 8.45
N GLU A 81 10.85 -3.68 9.39
CA GLU A 81 11.04 -3.64 10.84
C GLU A 81 10.33 -4.86 11.46
N ILE A 82 11.03 -5.64 12.28
CA ILE A 82 10.44 -6.75 13.07
C ILE A 82 10.23 -6.28 14.50
N TYR A 83 9.04 -5.80 14.82
CA TYR A 83 8.74 -5.19 16.10
C TYR A 83 8.87 -6.14 17.31
N ASN A 84 8.73 -7.45 17.12
CA ASN A 84 8.90 -8.45 18.18
C ASN A 84 10.30 -9.11 18.21
N TYR A 85 11.32 -8.51 17.59
CA TYR A 85 12.65 -9.12 17.50
C TYR A 85 13.27 -9.44 18.87
N LEU A 86 13.08 -8.60 19.89
CA LEU A 86 13.57 -8.85 21.26
C LEU A 86 12.96 -10.13 21.85
N GLU A 87 11.67 -10.32 21.65
CA GLU A 87 10.94 -11.49 22.13
C GLU A 87 11.36 -12.75 21.36
N VAL A 88 11.54 -12.65 20.03
CA VAL A 88 12.05 -13.75 19.20
C VAL A 88 13.48 -14.13 19.60
N ARG A 89 14.36 -13.15 19.84
CA ARG A 89 15.74 -13.41 20.28
C ARG A 89 15.78 -14.13 21.63
N ALA A 90 14.95 -13.71 22.58
CA ALA A 90 14.83 -14.38 23.87
C ALA A 90 14.36 -15.83 23.72
N GLU A 91 13.33 -16.08 22.91
CA GLU A 91 12.83 -17.44 22.64
C GLU A 91 13.90 -18.34 22.01
N LEU A 92 14.62 -17.83 21.01
CA LEU A 92 15.68 -18.58 20.32
C LEU A 92 16.88 -18.85 21.22
N ALA A 93 17.26 -17.88 22.06
CA ALA A 93 18.33 -18.06 23.03
C ALA A 93 17.97 -19.11 24.10
N GLU A 94 16.74 -19.07 24.61
CA GLU A 94 16.25 -20.02 25.61
C GLU A 94 16.12 -21.44 25.06
N GLN A 95 15.55 -21.60 23.86
CA GLN A 95 15.24 -22.92 23.30
C GLN A 95 16.43 -23.58 22.59
N PHE A 96 17.28 -22.79 21.92
CA PHE A 96 18.33 -23.32 21.06
C PHE A 96 19.74 -22.84 21.43
N GLY A 97 19.89 -21.97 22.43
CA GLY A 97 21.18 -21.38 22.77
C GLY A 97 21.70 -20.41 21.70
N ALA A 98 20.81 -19.81 20.90
CA ALA A 98 21.19 -18.87 19.85
C ALA A 98 21.97 -17.67 20.41
N GLN A 99 23.04 -17.30 19.72
CA GLN A 99 23.86 -16.13 20.04
C GLN A 99 23.70 -15.06 18.97
N PHE A 100 23.73 -13.81 19.41
CA PHE A 100 23.49 -12.63 18.59
C PHE A 100 24.65 -11.66 18.76
N VAL A 101 25.16 -11.12 17.66
CA VAL A 101 26.28 -10.17 17.66
C VAL A 101 25.75 -8.75 17.57
N THR A 102 24.69 -8.53 16.79
CA THR A 102 24.05 -7.23 16.61
C THR A 102 22.97 -6.98 17.66
N GLU A 103 22.55 -5.73 17.80
CA GLU A 103 21.39 -5.37 18.62
C GLU A 103 20.12 -5.19 17.78
N GLY A 104 20.24 -5.19 16.45
CA GLY A 104 19.13 -5.04 15.51
C GLY A 104 18.22 -6.27 15.35
N ASP A 105 17.19 -6.06 14.55
CA ASP A 105 16.13 -7.02 14.26
C ASP A 105 16.50 -8.05 13.18
N SER A 106 17.46 -7.70 12.32
CA SER A 106 17.86 -8.51 11.16
C SER A 106 18.41 -9.88 11.56
N GLU A 107 19.22 -9.99 12.62
CA GLU A 107 19.74 -11.29 13.08
C GLU A 107 18.62 -12.19 13.62
N ALA A 108 17.58 -11.62 14.22
CA ALA A 108 16.44 -12.39 14.69
C ALA A 108 15.73 -13.10 13.53
N ILE A 109 15.67 -12.47 12.35
CA ILE A 109 15.08 -13.07 11.14
C ILE A 109 15.87 -14.31 10.71
N VAL A 110 17.18 -14.18 10.55
CA VAL A 110 18.02 -15.27 10.03
C VAL A 110 18.11 -16.42 11.04
N ALA A 111 18.25 -16.11 12.33
CA ALA A 111 18.24 -17.12 13.38
C ALA A 111 16.89 -17.84 13.45
N ALA A 112 15.76 -17.12 13.38
CA ALA A 112 14.43 -17.71 13.33
C ALA A 112 14.28 -18.63 12.11
N PHE A 113 14.74 -18.21 10.93
CA PHE A 113 14.72 -19.05 9.72
C PHE A 113 15.58 -20.31 9.86
N HIS A 114 16.75 -20.21 10.50
CA HIS A 114 17.61 -21.38 10.71
C HIS A 114 16.94 -22.43 11.61
N TYR A 115 16.33 -22.02 12.72
CA TYR A 115 15.77 -22.95 13.70
C TYR A 115 14.33 -23.39 13.39
N TRP A 116 13.53 -22.54 12.74
CA TRP A 116 12.12 -22.80 12.44
C TRP A 116 11.83 -22.99 10.95
N GLY A 117 12.81 -22.81 10.06
CA GLY A 117 12.62 -22.87 8.63
C GLY A 117 11.65 -21.79 8.13
N GLU A 118 10.84 -22.16 7.13
CA GLU A 118 9.86 -21.25 6.54
C GLU A 118 8.75 -20.82 7.50
N ASP A 119 8.49 -21.57 8.59
CA ASP A 119 7.48 -21.20 9.58
C ASP A 119 7.88 -19.96 10.41
N ALA A 120 9.14 -19.51 10.32
CA ALA A 120 9.60 -18.27 10.93
C ALA A 120 8.71 -17.08 10.56
N VAL A 121 8.28 -16.96 9.29
CA VAL A 121 7.46 -15.83 8.81
C VAL A 121 6.11 -15.70 9.52
N ARG A 122 5.60 -16.77 10.14
CA ARG A 122 4.34 -16.77 10.89
C ARG A 122 4.50 -16.20 12.31
N ARG A 123 5.74 -16.17 12.81
CA ARG A 123 6.09 -15.72 14.17
C ARG A 123 6.63 -14.29 14.19
N LEU A 124 7.06 -13.77 13.04
CA LEU A 124 7.51 -12.40 12.90
C LEU A 124 6.32 -11.44 12.93
N ARG A 125 6.36 -10.49 13.86
CA ARG A 125 5.41 -9.37 13.97
C ARG A 125 6.11 -8.13 13.44
N GLY A 126 5.79 -7.74 12.21
CA GLY A 126 6.53 -6.69 11.53
C GLY A 126 5.95 -6.33 10.17
N MET A 127 6.50 -5.28 9.58
CA MET A 127 6.38 -4.98 8.16
C MET A 127 7.69 -5.36 7.50
N PHE A 128 7.69 -6.19 6.46
CA PHE A 128 8.93 -6.75 5.93
C PHE A 128 8.80 -7.23 4.50
N ALA A 129 9.88 -7.02 3.76
CA ALA A 129 10.29 -7.80 2.62
C ALA A 129 11.75 -8.19 2.83
N PHE A 130 12.10 -9.47 2.73
CA PHE A 130 13.48 -9.91 2.89
C PHE A 130 13.83 -11.08 1.98
N ALA A 131 15.12 -11.28 1.76
CA ALA A 131 15.68 -12.42 1.06
C ALA A 131 16.83 -13.02 1.87
N ILE A 132 16.75 -14.32 2.16
CA ILE A 132 17.79 -15.12 2.82
C ILE A 132 18.37 -16.07 1.79
N TRP A 133 19.66 -15.94 1.54
CA TRP A 133 20.43 -16.89 0.76
C TRP A 133 21.11 -17.90 1.67
N ASP A 134 20.86 -19.18 1.43
CA ASP A 134 21.58 -20.27 2.08
C ASP A 134 22.70 -20.77 1.16
N THR A 135 23.95 -20.44 1.49
CA THR A 135 25.12 -20.80 0.66
C THR A 135 25.36 -22.32 0.63
N GLU A 136 24.82 -23.06 1.60
CA GLU A 136 25.01 -24.52 1.70
C GLU A 136 24.02 -25.25 0.79
N THR A 137 22.73 -24.87 0.85
CA THR A 137 21.67 -25.51 0.07
C THR A 137 21.46 -24.87 -1.31
N ARG A 138 22.10 -23.71 -1.56
CA ARG A 138 21.97 -22.89 -2.78
C ARG A 138 20.52 -22.57 -3.09
N GLU A 139 19.79 -22.15 -2.06
CA GLU A 139 18.39 -21.76 -2.16
C GLU A 139 18.19 -20.35 -1.59
N LEU A 140 17.43 -19.56 -2.34
CA LEU A 140 17.00 -18.24 -1.94
C LEU A 140 15.57 -18.31 -1.38
N PHE A 141 15.40 -17.91 -0.13
CA PHE A 141 14.10 -17.78 0.52
C PHE A 141 13.71 -16.30 0.60
N ILE A 142 12.63 -15.91 -0.06
CA ILE A 142 12.15 -14.54 -0.14
C ILE A 142 10.78 -14.46 0.54
N ALA A 143 10.56 -13.52 1.45
CA ALA A 143 9.27 -13.38 2.14
C ALA A 143 8.77 -11.94 2.15
N ARG A 144 7.44 -11.78 2.12
CA ARG A 144 6.73 -10.50 2.23
C ARG A 144 5.65 -10.58 3.30
N ASP A 145 5.53 -9.52 4.09
CA ASP A 145 4.68 -9.43 5.27
C ASP A 145 3.18 -9.73 5.02
N PRO A 146 2.42 -10.09 6.07
CA PRO A 146 1.02 -10.53 5.96
C PRO A 146 0.10 -9.63 5.14
N PHE A 147 0.26 -8.30 5.27
CA PHE A 147 -0.62 -7.32 4.65
C PHE A 147 -0.02 -6.70 3.37
N GLY A 148 1.26 -6.98 3.08
CA GLY A 148 1.97 -6.44 1.93
C GLY A 148 2.38 -4.98 2.12
N ILE A 149 2.67 -4.57 3.36
CA ILE A 149 3.09 -3.22 3.72
C ILE A 149 4.38 -2.84 2.98
N LYS A 150 5.35 -3.76 2.90
CA LYS A 150 6.57 -3.55 2.11
C LYS A 150 6.42 -4.12 0.71
N PRO A 151 6.81 -3.38 -0.35
CA PRO A 151 6.71 -3.87 -1.72
C PRO A 151 7.80 -4.88 -2.05
N LEU A 152 7.49 -5.85 -2.91
CA LEU A 152 8.47 -6.80 -3.44
C LEU A 152 8.02 -7.37 -4.79
N PHE A 153 8.92 -7.33 -5.75
CA PHE A 153 8.71 -7.76 -7.13
C PHE A 153 9.66 -8.91 -7.48
N LEU A 154 9.25 -9.77 -8.40
CA LEU A 154 9.98 -10.90 -8.94
C LEU A 154 9.89 -10.89 -10.47
N ALA A 155 11.00 -11.26 -11.11
CA ALA A 155 11.04 -11.53 -12.54
C ALA A 155 12.00 -12.69 -12.83
N THR A 156 11.57 -13.65 -13.64
CA THR A 156 12.34 -14.85 -13.96
C THR A 156 12.45 -15.00 -15.47
N GLY A 157 13.68 -15.15 -15.95
CA GLY A 157 13.98 -15.36 -17.36
C GLY A 157 15.13 -16.35 -17.53
N THR A 158 15.78 -16.31 -18.68
CA THR A 158 16.87 -17.23 -19.02
C THR A 158 18.16 -16.96 -18.26
N GLY A 159 18.41 -15.71 -17.86
CA GLY A 159 19.57 -15.29 -17.08
C GLY A 159 19.45 -15.55 -15.58
N GLY A 160 18.24 -15.83 -15.07
CA GLY A 160 18.01 -16.11 -13.66
C GLY A 160 16.70 -15.53 -13.13
N THR A 161 16.61 -15.42 -11.81
CA THR A 161 15.49 -14.76 -11.13
C THR A 161 15.99 -13.53 -10.38
N ALA A 162 15.44 -12.37 -10.73
CA ALA A 162 15.67 -11.14 -10.02
C ALA A 162 14.51 -10.80 -9.09
N PHE A 163 14.82 -10.10 -8.00
CA PHE A 163 13.84 -9.56 -7.07
C PHE A 163 14.23 -8.15 -6.65
N GLY A 164 13.24 -7.32 -6.31
CA GLY A 164 13.52 -5.95 -5.89
C GLY A 164 12.36 -5.28 -5.18
N SER A 165 12.66 -4.28 -4.35
CA SER A 165 11.62 -3.51 -3.65
C SER A 165 10.76 -2.70 -4.61
N GLU A 166 11.30 -2.28 -5.76
CA GLU A 166 10.60 -1.46 -6.75
C GLU A 166 10.81 -2.04 -8.14
N LYS A 167 9.74 -2.15 -8.93
CA LYS A 167 9.72 -2.79 -10.25
C LYS A 167 10.76 -2.19 -11.20
N LYS A 168 10.98 -0.87 -11.11
CA LYS A 168 11.86 -0.16 -12.05
C LYS A 168 13.32 -0.60 -12.00
N SER A 169 13.83 -1.08 -10.86
CA SER A 169 15.17 -1.67 -10.84
C SER A 169 15.22 -3.01 -11.58
N LEU A 170 14.11 -3.76 -11.65
CA LEU A 170 14.05 -4.99 -12.45
C LEU A 170 13.95 -4.71 -13.95
N LEU A 171 13.38 -3.56 -14.35
CA LEU A 171 13.35 -3.14 -15.75
C LEU A 171 14.76 -2.84 -16.28
N GLU A 172 15.63 -2.26 -15.45
CA GLU A 172 17.03 -2.01 -15.82
C GLU A 172 17.83 -3.32 -15.96
N LEU A 173 17.39 -4.38 -15.28
CA LEU A 173 17.98 -5.72 -15.41
C LEU A 173 17.30 -6.58 -16.49
N ALA A 174 16.33 -6.07 -17.24
CA ALA A 174 15.49 -6.89 -18.12
C ALA A 174 16.29 -7.71 -19.15
N ASP A 175 17.27 -7.07 -19.80
CA ASP A 175 18.15 -7.74 -20.78
C ASP A 175 19.04 -8.81 -20.12
N LEU A 176 19.55 -8.54 -18.92
CA LEU A 176 20.39 -9.47 -18.16
C LEU A 176 19.59 -10.70 -17.68
N ILE A 177 18.35 -10.49 -17.23
CA ILE A 177 17.44 -11.57 -16.82
C ILE A 177 16.92 -12.32 -18.06
N GLY A 178 16.85 -11.66 -19.21
CA GLY A 178 16.33 -12.20 -20.47
C GLY A 178 14.80 -12.25 -20.47
N ILE A 179 14.15 -11.15 -20.10
CA ILE A 179 12.69 -10.97 -20.10
C ILE A 179 12.27 -9.83 -21.05
N GLY A 180 11.02 -9.82 -21.49
CA GLY A 180 10.46 -8.72 -22.28
C GLY A 180 9.97 -7.56 -21.40
N THR A 181 9.94 -6.37 -21.98
CA THR A 181 9.35 -5.16 -21.37
C THR A 181 7.98 -4.82 -21.97
N ASP A 182 7.31 -5.80 -22.60
CA ASP A 182 5.98 -5.61 -23.17
C ASP A 182 4.93 -5.38 -22.10
N LEU A 183 3.94 -4.54 -22.43
CA LEU A 183 2.81 -4.29 -21.56
C LEU A 183 1.87 -5.50 -21.52
N ASP A 184 1.28 -5.73 -20.35
CA ASP A 184 0.18 -6.69 -20.17
C ASP A 184 -1.16 -5.97 -20.45
N PRO A 185 -1.80 -6.21 -21.61
CA PRO A 185 -3.03 -5.51 -21.99
C PRO A 185 -4.19 -5.78 -21.02
N ARG A 186 -4.18 -6.95 -20.35
CA ARG A 186 -5.16 -7.27 -19.32
C ARG A 186 -4.95 -6.41 -18.08
N ALA A 187 -3.70 -6.25 -17.64
CA ALA A 187 -3.37 -5.41 -16.49
C ALA A 187 -3.70 -3.92 -16.75
N VAL A 188 -3.53 -3.44 -17.99
CA VAL A 188 -3.97 -2.09 -18.41
C VAL A 188 -5.48 -1.94 -18.23
N GLU A 189 -6.27 -2.92 -18.70
CA GLU A 189 -7.73 -2.88 -18.54
C GLU A 189 -8.14 -2.93 -17.06
N HIS A 190 -7.54 -3.82 -16.26
CA HIS A 190 -7.77 -3.88 -14.81
C HIS A 190 -7.46 -2.55 -14.12
N TYR A 191 -6.33 -1.91 -14.45
CA TYR A 191 -5.96 -0.59 -13.93
C TYR A 191 -7.04 0.46 -14.22
N THR A 192 -7.58 0.49 -15.44
CA THR A 192 -8.59 1.50 -15.81
C THR A 192 -9.89 1.35 -15.03
N VAL A 193 -10.23 0.13 -14.58
CA VAL A 193 -11.42 -0.12 -13.76
C VAL A 193 -11.14 0.15 -12.27
N LEU A 194 -10.05 -0.41 -11.75
CA LEU A 194 -9.72 -0.48 -10.33
C LEU A 194 -8.96 0.76 -9.82
N GLN A 195 -8.39 1.57 -10.71
CA GLN A 195 -7.47 2.68 -10.45
C GLN A 195 -6.02 2.30 -10.08
N TYR A 196 -5.75 1.02 -9.90
CA TYR A 196 -4.43 0.47 -9.61
C TYR A 196 -4.31 -0.89 -10.30
N VAL A 197 -3.09 -1.37 -10.47
CA VAL A 197 -2.85 -2.72 -10.99
C VAL A 197 -2.94 -3.73 -9.84
N PRO A 198 -3.86 -4.71 -9.87
CA PRO A 198 -4.06 -5.66 -8.78
C PRO A 198 -2.89 -6.64 -8.66
N GLU A 199 -2.57 -7.10 -7.44
CA GLU A 199 -1.58 -8.19 -7.27
C GLU A 199 -2.14 -9.52 -7.82
N PRO A 200 -1.28 -10.40 -8.39
CA PRO A 200 0.17 -10.30 -8.54
C PRO A 200 0.63 -9.55 -9.82
N GLU A 201 -0.29 -8.98 -10.58
CA GLU A 201 -0.02 -8.35 -11.87
C GLU A 201 0.83 -7.07 -11.70
N THR A 202 1.58 -6.74 -12.76
CA THR A 202 2.15 -5.41 -13.00
C THR A 202 1.81 -5.00 -14.43
N LEU A 203 2.03 -3.74 -14.81
CA LEU A 203 1.82 -3.36 -16.21
C LEU A 203 2.80 -4.04 -17.18
N HIS A 204 3.93 -4.57 -16.69
CA HIS A 204 4.86 -5.34 -17.51
C HIS A 204 4.60 -6.84 -17.35
N LYS A 205 4.46 -7.55 -18.48
CA LYS A 205 4.00 -8.93 -18.49
C LYS A 205 4.91 -9.90 -17.71
N ASP A 206 6.21 -9.70 -17.77
CA ASP A 206 7.19 -10.65 -17.21
C ASP A 206 7.65 -10.30 -15.79
N ILE A 207 7.07 -9.24 -15.19
CA ILE A 207 7.32 -8.85 -13.81
C ILE A 207 6.04 -9.05 -13.00
N ARG A 208 6.17 -9.66 -11.82
CA ARG A 208 5.07 -9.96 -10.90
C ARG A 208 5.39 -9.46 -9.51
N ARG A 209 4.38 -9.05 -8.75
CA ARG A 209 4.54 -8.81 -7.31
C ARG A 209 4.49 -10.13 -6.57
N LEU A 210 5.39 -10.32 -5.59
CA LEU A 210 5.17 -11.36 -4.60
C LEU A 210 3.97 -10.91 -3.76
N GLU A 211 2.86 -11.64 -3.81
CA GLU A 211 1.65 -11.23 -3.10
C GLU A 211 1.90 -11.05 -1.59
N SER A 212 1.11 -10.18 -0.95
CA SER A 212 1.08 -10.09 0.51
C SER A 212 0.92 -11.45 1.18
N GLY A 213 1.62 -11.68 2.30
CA GLY A 213 1.49 -12.91 3.09
C GLY A 213 1.98 -14.17 2.37
N CYS A 214 2.90 -14.02 1.43
CA CYS A 214 3.54 -15.12 0.69
C CYS A 214 5.06 -15.10 0.88
N PHE A 215 5.65 -16.28 0.74
CA PHE A 215 7.09 -16.45 0.52
C PHE A 215 7.33 -17.18 -0.80
N ALA A 216 8.54 -17.03 -1.35
CA ALA A 216 9.02 -17.73 -2.53
C ALA A 216 10.32 -18.47 -2.21
N ARG A 217 10.43 -19.72 -2.68
CA ARG A 217 11.69 -20.46 -2.73
C ARG A 217 12.20 -20.45 -4.16
N VAL A 218 13.45 -20.05 -4.34
CA VAL A 218 14.06 -19.91 -5.67
C VAL A 218 15.39 -20.66 -5.70
N ARG A 219 15.58 -21.46 -6.73
CA ARG A 219 16.84 -22.16 -7.04
C ARG A 219 17.36 -21.73 -8.41
N PRO A 220 18.67 -21.82 -8.66
CA PRO A 220 19.23 -21.54 -9.98
C PRO A 220 18.53 -22.35 -11.07
N ALA A 221 18.15 -21.69 -12.16
CA ALA A 221 17.48 -22.28 -13.33
C ALA A 221 16.12 -22.97 -13.06
N GLU A 222 15.49 -22.74 -11.90
CA GLU A 222 14.15 -23.22 -11.57
C GLU A 222 13.15 -22.06 -11.45
N ALA A 223 11.87 -22.36 -11.72
CA ALA A 223 10.80 -21.39 -11.48
C ALA A 223 10.59 -21.19 -9.97
N PRO A 224 10.34 -19.95 -9.50
CA PRO A 224 10.01 -19.68 -8.11
C PRO A 224 8.79 -20.49 -7.64
N VAL A 225 8.90 -21.11 -6.47
CA VAL A 225 7.77 -21.78 -5.79
C VAL A 225 7.21 -20.83 -4.75
N ILE A 226 6.01 -20.30 -5.01
CA ILE A 226 5.33 -19.32 -4.15
C ILE A 226 4.32 -20.02 -3.24
N THR A 227 4.41 -19.75 -1.93
CA THR A 227 3.52 -20.30 -0.90
C THR A 227 2.90 -19.18 -0.08
N ARG A 228 1.57 -19.20 0.04
CA ARG A 228 0.83 -18.31 0.94
C ARG A 228 0.88 -18.83 2.36
N TYR A 229 1.44 -18.04 3.28
CA TYR A 229 1.47 -18.37 4.70
C TYR A 229 0.39 -17.62 5.50
N PHE A 230 -0.08 -16.47 5.01
CA PHE A 230 -1.13 -15.71 5.68
C PHE A 230 -2.41 -15.65 4.84
N ALA A 231 -3.52 -16.04 5.47
CA ALA A 231 -4.87 -15.97 4.93
C ALA A 231 -5.79 -15.34 5.99
N PRO A 232 -6.19 -14.05 5.84
CA PRO A 232 -7.03 -13.38 6.81
C PRO A 232 -8.41 -14.01 6.85
N THR A 233 -8.90 -14.32 8.06
CA THR A 233 -10.26 -14.83 8.29
C THR A 233 -10.98 -13.93 9.28
N PHE A 234 -12.32 -13.93 9.25
CA PHE A 234 -13.15 -13.15 10.18
C PHE A 234 -13.98 -14.09 11.08
N PRO A 235 -13.37 -14.72 12.09
CA PRO A 235 -14.06 -15.61 13.03
C PRO A 235 -14.86 -14.78 14.04
N VAL A 236 -16.00 -14.24 13.58
CA VAL A 236 -16.86 -13.34 14.36
C VAL A 236 -17.25 -13.96 15.71
N GLN A 237 -17.01 -13.23 16.79
CA GLN A 237 -17.42 -13.57 18.14
C GLN A 237 -18.50 -12.58 18.60
N PRO A 238 -19.76 -13.05 18.77
CA PRO A 238 -20.83 -12.19 19.27
C PRO A 238 -20.49 -11.58 20.63
N PHE A 239 -20.86 -10.31 20.83
CA PHE A 239 -20.76 -9.69 22.14
C PHE A 239 -21.94 -10.18 22.98
N THR A 240 -21.66 -10.83 24.11
CA THR A 240 -22.69 -11.25 25.05
C THR A 240 -22.98 -10.13 26.04
N ALA A 241 -24.21 -10.05 26.54
CA ALA A 241 -24.62 -8.99 27.46
C ALA A 241 -23.69 -8.92 28.68
N GLY A 242 -23.11 -7.74 28.93
CA GLY A 242 -22.18 -7.50 30.03
C GLY A 242 -20.70 -7.69 29.67
N THR A 243 -20.38 -8.12 28.44
CA THR A 243 -18.99 -8.28 27.98
C THR A 243 -18.47 -7.11 27.15
N GLU A 244 -19.32 -6.17 26.77
CA GLU A 244 -19.01 -5.10 25.80
C GLU A 244 -17.79 -4.29 26.25
N LYS A 245 -17.75 -3.88 27.52
CA LYS A 245 -16.61 -3.12 28.07
C LYS A 245 -15.31 -3.90 28.01
N ALA A 246 -15.34 -5.20 28.28
CA ALA A 246 -14.15 -6.05 28.19
C ALA A 246 -13.67 -6.15 26.74
N ARG A 247 -14.58 -6.31 25.79
CA ARG A 247 -14.25 -6.34 24.36
C ARG A 247 -13.68 -5.02 23.83
N TYR A 248 -14.20 -3.89 24.29
CA TYR A 248 -13.61 -2.59 23.95
C TYR A 248 -12.22 -2.41 24.56
N ALA A 249 -12.01 -2.88 25.79
CA ALA A 249 -10.71 -2.88 26.44
C ALA A 249 -9.69 -3.79 25.71
N GLU A 250 -10.10 -4.94 25.20
CA GLU A 250 -9.27 -5.81 24.36
C GLU A 250 -8.78 -5.07 23.10
N ILE A 251 -9.67 -4.34 22.41
CA ILE A 251 -9.31 -3.53 21.23
C ILE A 251 -8.32 -2.42 21.61
N ALA A 252 -8.60 -1.70 22.69
CA ALA A 252 -7.73 -0.63 23.16
C ALA A 252 -6.34 -1.16 23.54
N ALA A 253 -6.27 -2.26 24.29
CA ALA A 253 -5.02 -2.88 24.71
C ALA A 253 -4.18 -3.38 23.53
N ALA A 254 -4.81 -4.02 22.53
CA ALA A 254 -4.10 -4.45 21.32
C ALA A 254 -3.51 -3.27 20.54
N LEU A 255 -4.25 -2.15 20.45
CA LEU A 255 -3.76 -0.95 19.78
C LEU A 255 -2.66 -0.25 20.59
N GLU A 256 -2.79 -0.18 21.91
CA GLU A 256 -1.77 0.35 22.82
C GLU A 256 -0.45 -0.43 22.71
N ASP A 257 -0.52 -1.76 22.76
CA ASP A 257 0.65 -2.63 22.57
C ASP A 257 1.25 -2.47 21.17
N SER A 258 0.42 -2.42 20.13
CA SER A 258 0.88 -2.17 18.76
C SER A 258 1.63 -0.84 18.65
N VAL A 259 1.07 0.27 19.14
CA VAL A 259 1.77 1.57 19.11
C VAL A 259 3.07 1.51 19.90
N ALA A 260 3.10 0.89 21.09
CA ALA A 260 4.32 0.74 21.87
C ALA A 260 5.43 0.01 21.11
N LYS A 261 5.08 -1.07 20.39
CA LYS A 261 5.99 -1.84 19.54
C LYS A 261 6.49 -1.02 18.34
N HIS A 262 5.60 -0.27 17.68
CA HIS A 262 5.95 0.58 16.55
C HIS A 262 6.74 1.85 16.95
N MET A 263 6.81 2.18 18.25
CA MET A 263 7.67 3.26 18.77
C MET A 263 9.12 2.82 19.04
N ARG A 264 9.46 1.53 18.91
CA ARG A 264 10.84 1.01 19.05
C ARG A 264 11.71 1.51 17.89
N ALA A 265 12.59 2.48 18.12
CA ALA A 265 13.53 3.01 17.14
C ALA A 265 14.68 3.76 17.85
N ASP A 266 15.88 3.79 17.24
CA ASP A 266 17.02 4.57 17.74
C ASP A 266 17.04 6.01 17.18
N VAL A 267 15.94 6.42 16.53
CA VAL A 267 15.79 7.71 15.85
C VAL A 267 14.46 8.37 16.23
N THR A 268 14.35 9.68 15.98
CA THR A 268 13.11 10.41 16.28
C THR A 268 11.93 9.91 15.45
N VAL A 269 10.84 9.55 16.14
CA VAL A 269 9.55 9.15 15.58
C VAL A 269 8.56 10.32 15.62
N GLY A 270 7.87 10.59 14.52
CA GLY A 270 6.73 11.51 14.41
C GLY A 270 5.42 10.78 14.09
N SER A 271 4.37 11.54 13.75
CA SER A 271 3.08 10.95 13.34
C SER A 271 2.35 11.82 12.31
N PHE A 272 1.67 11.21 11.36
CA PHE A 272 0.71 11.92 10.51
C PHE A 272 -0.62 12.11 11.23
N LEU A 273 -1.20 13.31 11.10
CA LEU A 273 -2.44 13.70 11.78
C LEU A 273 -3.39 14.38 10.80
N SER A 274 -4.53 13.74 10.55
CA SER A 274 -5.56 14.22 9.62
C SER A 274 -6.79 14.80 10.33
N GLY A 275 -6.82 14.82 11.66
CA GLY A 275 -8.02 15.18 12.44
C GLY A 275 -9.11 14.10 12.44
N GLY A 276 -8.85 12.96 11.79
CA GLY A 276 -9.68 11.75 11.89
C GLY A 276 -9.41 10.97 13.18
N ILE A 277 -10.34 10.08 13.55
CA ILE A 277 -10.21 9.26 14.77
C ILE A 277 -9.00 8.34 14.74
N ASP A 278 -8.66 7.81 13.58
CA ASP A 278 -7.61 6.79 13.45
C ASP A 278 -6.22 7.41 13.68
N SER A 279 -5.88 8.46 12.93
CA SER A 279 -4.61 9.16 13.08
C SER A 279 -4.47 9.86 14.44
N THR A 280 -5.56 10.39 14.99
CA THR A 280 -5.56 10.97 16.35
C THR A 280 -5.32 9.91 17.42
N ALA A 281 -5.90 8.71 17.29
CA ALA A 281 -5.65 7.61 18.23
C ALA A 281 -4.18 7.20 18.25
N ILE A 282 -3.58 7.02 17.06
CA ILE A 282 -2.16 6.69 16.93
C ILE A 282 -1.29 7.79 17.55
N ALA A 283 -1.54 9.06 17.23
CA ALA A 283 -0.78 10.18 17.79
C ALA A 283 -0.93 10.30 19.32
N ALA A 284 -2.15 10.15 19.85
CA ALA A 284 -2.43 10.21 21.28
C ALA A 284 -1.74 9.09 22.06
N LEU A 285 -1.72 7.87 21.52
CA LEU A 285 -1.02 6.74 22.11
C LEU A 285 0.50 6.91 22.02
N ALA A 286 1.02 7.40 20.89
CA ALA A 286 2.45 7.66 20.71
C ALA A 286 2.98 8.75 21.66
N MET A 287 2.17 9.78 21.96
CA MET A 287 2.49 10.82 22.95
C MET A 287 2.76 10.27 24.35
N ARG A 288 2.18 9.11 24.71
CA ARG A 288 2.44 8.44 26.00
C ARG A 288 3.86 7.88 26.08
N HIS A 289 4.47 7.56 24.94
CA HIS A 289 5.84 7.06 24.84
C HIS A 289 6.86 8.17 24.53
N ASN A 290 6.45 9.18 23.77
CA ASN A 290 7.27 10.34 23.44
C ASN A 290 6.48 11.64 23.61
N PRO A 291 6.62 12.36 24.74
CA PRO A 291 5.96 13.64 24.97
C PRO A 291 6.38 14.76 24.00
N ASN A 292 7.47 14.58 23.25
CA ASN A 292 7.98 15.54 22.27
C ASN A 292 7.58 15.16 20.82
N LEU A 293 6.57 14.30 20.64
CA LEU A 293 6.12 13.87 19.32
C LEU A 293 5.77 15.09 18.44
N ILE A 294 6.25 15.05 17.19
CA ILE A 294 5.89 16.02 16.16
C ILE A 294 4.84 15.38 15.26
N THR A 295 3.74 16.09 15.05
CA THR A 295 2.66 15.70 14.16
C THR A 295 2.67 16.53 12.89
N PHE A 296 2.32 15.91 11.76
CA PHE A 296 2.34 16.55 10.44
C PHE A 296 1.01 16.40 9.74
N THR A 297 0.59 17.44 9.04
CA THR A 297 -0.58 17.41 8.16
C THR A 297 -0.33 18.19 6.88
N THR A 298 -1.23 18.01 5.92
CA THR A 298 -1.22 18.73 4.65
C THR A 298 -2.58 19.28 4.32
N GLY A 299 -2.61 20.44 3.68
CA GLY A 299 -3.81 21.08 3.18
C GLY A 299 -3.60 21.66 1.78
N PHE A 300 -4.68 22.17 1.19
CA PHE A 300 -4.64 22.87 -0.09
C PHE A 300 -4.99 24.34 0.07
N GLU A 301 -4.51 25.18 -0.85
CA GLU A 301 -4.88 26.60 -0.97
C GLU A 301 -6.34 26.78 -1.46
N ARG A 302 -7.31 26.14 -0.77
CA ARG A 302 -8.73 26.25 -1.09
C ARG A 302 -9.61 25.97 0.13
N GLU A 303 -10.51 26.90 0.42
CA GLU A 303 -11.53 26.72 1.46
C GLU A 303 -12.41 25.50 1.19
N GLY A 304 -12.72 24.74 2.25
CA GLY A 304 -13.58 23.55 2.21
C GLY A 304 -12.90 22.24 1.76
N TYR A 305 -11.62 22.29 1.37
CA TYR A 305 -10.82 21.13 0.94
C TYR A 305 -9.62 20.85 1.86
N SER A 306 -9.66 21.33 3.11
CA SER A 306 -8.54 21.25 4.05
C SER A 306 -9.00 20.71 5.40
N GLU A 307 -8.31 19.68 5.92
CA GLU A 307 -8.49 19.16 7.28
C GLU A 307 -7.60 19.86 8.31
N VAL A 308 -6.82 20.87 7.87
CA VAL A 308 -5.77 21.51 8.67
C VAL A 308 -6.28 22.05 9.99
N ASP A 309 -7.42 22.74 10.02
CA ASP A 309 -7.95 23.34 11.26
C ASP A 309 -8.31 22.27 12.29
N VAL A 310 -8.83 21.13 11.82
CA VAL A 310 -9.23 20.01 12.66
C VAL A 310 -8.00 19.28 13.19
N ALA A 311 -7.02 19.05 12.32
CA ALA A 311 -5.75 18.44 12.71
C ALA A 311 -5.02 19.31 13.74
N ALA A 312 -5.06 20.64 13.60
CA ALA A 312 -4.51 21.57 14.58
C ALA A 312 -5.25 21.50 15.93
N GLU A 313 -6.58 21.50 15.93
CA GLU A 313 -7.40 21.33 17.15
C GLU A 313 -7.10 19.98 17.84
N SER A 314 -7.00 18.90 17.06
CA SER A 314 -6.64 17.58 17.58
C SER A 314 -5.22 17.55 18.16
N ALA A 315 -4.25 18.18 17.50
CA ALA A 315 -2.87 18.27 17.97
C ALA A 315 -2.77 19.05 19.29
N GLU A 316 -3.45 20.20 19.37
CA GLU A 316 -3.53 21.01 20.58
C GLU A 316 -4.14 20.21 21.74
N ALA A 317 -5.25 19.50 21.48
CA ALA A 317 -5.94 18.70 22.49
C ALA A 317 -5.10 17.54 23.04
N ILE A 318 -4.17 16.99 22.26
CA ILE A 318 -3.24 15.93 22.71
C ILE A 318 -1.87 16.49 23.15
N GLY A 319 -1.64 17.80 23.06
CA GLY A 319 -0.39 18.46 23.43
C GLY A 319 0.79 18.22 22.48
N ALA A 320 0.54 17.83 21.23
CA ALA A 320 1.60 17.55 20.25
C ALA A 320 2.03 18.82 19.50
N ARG A 321 3.33 18.94 19.20
CA ARG A 321 3.80 19.96 18.24
C ARG A 321 3.23 19.62 16.86
N HIS A 322 2.67 20.60 16.17
CA HIS A 322 2.02 20.40 14.86
C HIS A 322 2.70 21.19 13.74
N VAL A 323 2.92 20.55 12.59
CA VAL A 323 3.50 21.16 11.39
C VAL A 323 2.54 20.96 10.22
N VAL A 324 2.26 22.04 9.49
CA VAL A 324 1.32 22.05 8.36
C VAL A 324 2.07 22.39 7.07
N LYS A 325 1.88 21.58 6.02
CA LYS A 325 2.29 21.92 4.64
C LYS A 325 1.05 22.24 3.80
N VAL A 326 0.99 23.46 3.27
CA VAL A 326 -0.04 23.85 2.29
C VAL A 326 0.51 23.65 0.88
N VAL A 327 -0.29 23.05 0.00
CA VAL A 327 0.06 22.71 -1.39
C VAL A 327 -0.76 23.56 -2.36
N SER A 328 -0.07 24.26 -3.26
CA SER A 328 -0.67 25.01 -4.36
C SER A 328 -0.99 24.09 -5.56
N PRO A 329 -1.92 24.48 -6.46
CA PRO A 329 -2.22 23.70 -7.67
C PRO A 329 -1.01 23.53 -8.60
N ALA A 330 -0.13 24.53 -8.67
CA ALA A 330 1.08 24.49 -9.49
C ALA A 330 2.11 23.51 -8.92
N GLU A 331 2.33 23.52 -7.60
CA GLU A 331 3.14 22.50 -6.92
C GLU A 331 2.57 21.10 -7.14
N PHE A 332 1.24 20.96 -7.06
CA PHE A 332 0.56 19.69 -7.31
C PHE A 332 0.86 19.16 -8.71
N ALA A 333 0.68 19.97 -9.76
CA ALA A 333 0.92 19.58 -11.14
C ALA A 333 2.39 19.18 -11.40
N ALA A 334 3.32 20.00 -10.88
CA ALA A 334 4.75 19.82 -11.10
C ALA A 334 5.30 18.55 -10.45
N ALA A 335 4.68 18.07 -9.36
CA ALA A 335 5.12 16.87 -8.66
C ALA A 335 4.68 15.56 -9.34
N ILE A 336 3.71 15.60 -10.27
CA ILE A 336 3.09 14.39 -10.85
C ILE A 336 4.12 13.46 -11.52
N PRO A 337 5.01 13.93 -12.42
CA PRO A 337 5.99 13.05 -13.07
C PRO A 337 6.90 12.31 -12.08
N GLU A 338 7.37 13.01 -11.04
CA GLU A 338 8.24 12.44 -10.01
C GLU A 338 7.48 11.41 -9.16
N ILE A 339 6.26 11.74 -8.72
CA ILE A 339 5.37 10.83 -7.98
C ILE A 339 5.10 9.57 -8.79
N VAL A 340 4.77 9.69 -10.07
CA VAL A 340 4.46 8.56 -10.95
C VAL A 340 5.66 7.65 -11.15
N TRP A 341 6.87 8.20 -11.22
CA TRP A 341 8.10 7.39 -11.26
C TRP A 341 8.30 6.56 -9.99
N TYR A 342 8.05 7.13 -8.82
CA TYR A 342 8.16 6.39 -7.54
C TYR A 342 7.14 5.25 -7.42
N LEU A 343 5.97 5.33 -8.06
CA LEU A 343 4.90 4.34 -7.93
C LEU A 343 5.18 3.01 -8.65
N ASP A 344 6.14 2.96 -9.58
CA ASP A 344 6.41 1.85 -10.50
C ASP A 344 5.29 1.54 -11.50
N ASP A 345 4.10 1.22 -11.01
CA ASP A 345 2.84 1.12 -11.76
C ASP A 345 1.95 2.30 -11.37
N PRO A 346 1.11 2.83 -12.26
CA PRO A 346 0.28 3.97 -11.93
C PRO A 346 -0.77 3.59 -10.87
N VAL A 347 -0.99 4.51 -9.93
CA VAL A 347 -2.12 4.48 -8.98
C VAL A 347 -2.88 5.81 -9.13
N ALA A 348 -4.15 5.74 -9.49
CA ALA A 348 -4.98 6.90 -9.79
C ALA A 348 -5.80 7.40 -8.59
N ASP A 349 -5.17 7.45 -7.41
CA ASP A 349 -5.68 8.15 -6.25
C ASP A 349 -5.09 9.57 -6.24
N PRO A 350 -5.87 10.67 -6.24
CA PRO A 350 -5.29 12.00 -6.11
C PRO A 350 -4.55 12.25 -4.78
N ALA A 351 -4.86 11.49 -3.72
CA ALA A 351 -4.32 11.69 -2.38
C ALA A 351 -2.82 11.33 -2.22
N LEU A 352 -2.18 10.72 -3.21
CA LEU A 352 -0.73 10.46 -3.18
C LEU A 352 0.08 11.76 -3.25
N VAL A 353 -0.42 12.80 -3.92
CA VAL A 353 0.26 14.09 -4.01
C VAL A 353 0.36 14.82 -2.65
N PRO A 354 -0.74 15.07 -1.92
CA PRO A 354 -0.63 15.67 -0.59
C PRO A 354 0.20 14.78 0.37
N LEU A 355 0.11 13.45 0.26
CA LEU A 355 0.93 12.56 1.06
C LEU A 355 2.44 12.72 0.78
N TRP A 356 2.82 12.86 -0.48
CA TRP A 356 4.21 13.13 -0.85
C TRP A 356 4.72 14.44 -0.25
N PHE A 357 3.92 15.51 -0.29
CA PHE A 357 4.28 16.79 0.31
C PHE A 357 4.42 16.74 1.84
N VAL A 358 3.48 16.09 2.55
CA VAL A 358 3.60 15.95 4.01
C VAL A 358 4.77 15.06 4.41
N ALA A 359 5.08 14.02 3.63
CA ALA A 359 6.26 13.18 3.85
C ALA A 359 7.55 13.97 3.66
N LYS A 360 7.63 14.76 2.59
CA LYS A 360 8.76 15.66 2.31
C LYS A 360 8.97 16.69 3.42
N GLU A 361 7.89 17.21 4.01
CA GLU A 361 7.96 18.11 5.15
C GLU A 361 8.41 17.38 6.42
N ALA A 362 7.78 16.24 6.73
CA ALA A 362 8.09 15.44 7.92
C ALA A 362 9.55 14.98 7.93
N ARG A 363 10.10 14.60 6.78
CA ARG A 363 11.49 14.13 6.67
C ARG A 363 12.52 15.17 7.12
N LYS A 364 12.19 16.47 7.08
CA LYS A 364 13.06 17.54 7.60
C LYS A 364 13.24 17.47 9.12
N HIS A 365 12.37 16.73 9.81
CA HIS A 365 12.30 16.68 11.26
C HIS A 365 12.54 15.28 11.83
N VAL A 366 12.08 14.22 11.14
CA VAL A 366 12.08 12.85 11.65
C VAL A 366 12.48 11.86 10.55
N LYS A 367 12.93 10.66 10.94
CA LYS A 367 13.19 9.53 10.02
C LYS A 367 12.04 8.53 9.96
N VAL A 368 11.18 8.51 10.98
CA VAL A 368 10.05 7.58 11.11
C VAL A 368 8.77 8.37 11.39
N VAL A 369 7.65 7.97 10.79
CA VAL A 369 6.31 8.46 11.11
C VAL A 369 5.34 7.30 11.32
N LEU A 370 4.41 7.48 12.25
CA LEU A 370 3.24 6.60 12.38
C LEU A 370 2.06 7.11 11.55
N SER A 371 1.20 6.19 11.10
CA SER A 371 -0.03 6.49 10.37
C SER A 371 -1.21 5.63 10.82
N GLY A 372 -2.43 6.14 10.60
CA GLY A 372 -3.70 5.47 10.92
C GLY A 372 -4.24 4.54 9.82
N GLU A 373 -3.46 4.27 8.78
CA GLU A 373 -3.89 3.40 7.66
C GLU A 373 -4.23 1.98 8.13
N GLY A 374 -5.22 1.35 7.48
CA GLY A 374 -5.71 0.02 7.81
C GLY A 374 -6.89 0.00 8.80
N ALA A 375 -7.12 1.08 9.56
CA ALA A 375 -8.20 1.14 10.53
C ALA A 375 -9.59 0.94 9.89
N ASP A 376 -9.80 1.46 8.68
CA ASP A 376 -11.07 1.32 7.96
C ASP A 376 -11.32 -0.10 7.47
N GLU A 377 -10.31 -0.75 6.94
CA GLU A 377 -10.33 -2.12 6.47
C GLU A 377 -10.58 -3.09 7.61
N LEU A 378 -9.98 -2.86 8.78
CA LEU A 378 -10.08 -3.78 9.91
C LEU A 378 -11.37 -3.60 10.73
N PHE A 379 -11.76 -2.35 11.02
CA PHE A 379 -12.88 -2.05 11.92
C PHE A 379 -14.16 -1.60 11.20
N GLY A 380 -14.19 -1.67 9.87
CA GLY A 380 -15.38 -1.33 9.09
C GLY A 380 -15.65 0.17 9.08
N GLY A 381 -14.70 0.97 8.58
CA GLY A 381 -14.78 2.44 8.63
C GLY A 381 -15.34 3.12 7.40
N TYR A 382 -15.25 2.49 6.22
CA TYR A 382 -15.78 3.05 4.98
C TYR A 382 -17.29 3.16 4.98
N THR A 383 -17.82 4.29 4.52
CA THR A 383 -19.28 4.52 4.44
C THR A 383 -19.98 3.52 3.53
N ILE A 384 -19.26 2.98 2.53
CA ILE A 384 -19.80 1.96 1.62
C ILE A 384 -20.13 0.66 2.35
N TYR A 385 -19.50 0.34 3.50
CA TYR A 385 -19.85 -0.83 4.31
C TYR A 385 -21.26 -0.74 4.92
N ARG A 386 -21.91 0.44 4.88
CA ARG A 386 -23.34 0.60 5.23
C ARG A 386 -24.28 0.26 4.07
N GLU A 387 -23.76 0.08 2.86
CA GLU A 387 -24.56 -0.21 1.67
C GLU A 387 -25.41 -1.48 1.83
N PRO A 388 -24.88 -2.63 2.33
CA PRO A 388 -25.70 -3.83 2.53
C PRO A 388 -26.93 -3.56 3.42
N LEU A 389 -26.80 -2.76 4.48
CA LEU A 389 -27.92 -2.38 5.33
C LEU A 389 -28.99 -1.57 4.58
N SER A 390 -28.54 -0.71 3.66
CA SER A 390 -29.43 0.15 2.85
C SER A 390 -30.12 -0.64 1.72
N LEU A 391 -29.47 -1.70 1.22
CA LEU A 391 -29.98 -2.55 0.15
C LEU A 391 -30.75 -3.77 0.64
N LYS A 392 -30.76 -4.05 1.95
CA LYS A 392 -31.50 -5.17 2.57
C LYS A 392 -32.94 -5.33 2.05
N PRO A 393 -33.74 -4.27 1.83
CA PRO A 393 -35.07 -4.42 1.24
C PRO A 393 -35.09 -5.06 -0.16
N PHE A 394 -34.06 -4.78 -0.99
CA PHE A 394 -33.94 -5.37 -2.32
C PHE A 394 -33.62 -6.87 -2.26
N GLU A 395 -32.97 -7.34 -1.19
CA GLU A 395 -32.68 -8.77 -0.98
C GLU A 395 -33.93 -9.63 -0.77
N TYR A 396 -35.08 -9.03 -0.48
CA TYR A 396 -36.37 -9.73 -0.44
C TYR A 396 -37.09 -9.77 -1.79
N LEU A 397 -36.62 -9.02 -2.80
CA LEU A 397 -37.23 -9.04 -4.14
C LEU A 397 -36.83 -10.30 -4.91
N PRO A 398 -37.77 -10.99 -5.59
CA PRO A 398 -37.46 -12.05 -6.52
C PRO A 398 -36.47 -11.62 -7.62
N LYS A 399 -35.62 -12.54 -8.09
CA LYS A 399 -34.58 -12.29 -9.10
C LYS A 399 -35.10 -11.60 -10.38
N GLY A 400 -36.31 -11.96 -10.82
CA GLY A 400 -36.95 -11.33 -11.98
C GLY A 400 -37.26 -9.85 -11.79
N LEU A 401 -37.77 -9.47 -10.61
CA LEU A 401 -38.07 -8.09 -10.25
C LEU A 401 -36.81 -7.25 -10.04
N ARG A 402 -35.75 -7.82 -9.45
CA ARG A 402 -34.43 -7.15 -9.37
C ARG A 402 -33.89 -6.82 -10.75
N ARG A 403 -33.90 -7.78 -11.68
CA ARG A 403 -33.44 -7.56 -13.07
C ARG A 403 -34.28 -6.49 -13.78
N ALA A 404 -35.58 -6.45 -13.55
CA ALA A 404 -36.46 -5.41 -14.09
C ALA A 404 -36.09 -4.02 -13.53
N ALA A 405 -35.79 -3.91 -12.24
CA ALA A 405 -35.31 -2.67 -11.62
C ALA A 405 -33.97 -2.20 -12.23
N GLY A 406 -33.06 -3.13 -12.53
CA GLY A 406 -31.81 -2.84 -13.23
C GLY A 406 -32.05 -2.22 -14.61
N ARG A 407 -32.86 -2.87 -15.45
CA ARG A 407 -33.24 -2.35 -16.79
C ARG A 407 -33.98 -1.02 -16.73
N LEU A 408 -34.79 -0.80 -15.70
CA LEU A 408 -35.45 0.48 -15.50
C LEU A 408 -34.44 1.57 -15.16
N SER A 409 -33.43 1.25 -14.33
CA SER A 409 -32.38 2.21 -13.95
C SER A 409 -31.57 2.70 -15.15
N GLU A 410 -31.32 1.85 -16.16
CA GLU A 410 -30.61 2.21 -17.39
C GLU A 410 -31.35 3.26 -18.23
N ARG A 411 -32.68 3.32 -18.12
CA ARG A 411 -33.53 4.29 -18.84
C ARG A 411 -33.69 5.61 -18.10
N ILE A 412 -33.28 5.68 -16.83
CA ILE A 412 -33.33 6.90 -16.03
C ILE A 412 -32.10 7.75 -16.38
N PRO A 413 -32.24 9.07 -16.62
CA PRO A 413 -31.10 9.96 -16.84
C PRO A 413 -30.08 9.93 -15.70
N ASP A 414 -28.80 10.08 -16.04
CA ASP A 414 -27.74 10.24 -15.03
C ASP A 414 -28.01 11.46 -14.13
N GLY A 415 -27.63 11.35 -12.85
CA GLY A 415 -27.89 12.39 -11.85
C GLY A 415 -29.29 12.37 -11.21
N THR A 416 -30.22 11.56 -11.69
CA THR A 416 -31.57 11.45 -11.07
C THR A 416 -31.51 10.75 -9.71
N ARG A 417 -32.12 11.37 -8.68
CA ARG A 417 -32.17 10.82 -7.31
C ARG A 417 -32.82 9.43 -7.31
N GLY A 418 -32.13 8.45 -6.73
CA GLY A 418 -32.62 7.07 -6.61
C GLY A 418 -32.18 6.12 -7.73
N LYS A 419 -31.72 6.61 -8.91
CA LYS A 419 -31.18 5.77 -9.99
C LYS A 419 -30.08 4.84 -9.50
N SER A 420 -29.08 5.41 -8.82
CA SER A 420 -27.94 4.67 -8.28
C SER A 420 -28.37 3.62 -7.25
N LEU A 421 -29.39 3.89 -6.44
CA LEU A 421 -29.91 2.92 -5.46
C LEU A 421 -30.61 1.75 -6.17
N LEU A 422 -31.45 2.05 -7.18
CA LEU A 422 -32.15 1.03 -7.98
C LEU A 422 -31.19 0.13 -8.76
N ASN A 423 -30.18 0.73 -9.39
CA ASN A 423 -29.15 -0.01 -10.12
C ASN A 423 -28.39 -0.95 -9.17
N ARG A 424 -27.86 -0.43 -8.07
CA ARG A 424 -27.12 -1.25 -7.09
C ARG A 424 -27.97 -2.32 -6.42
N GLY A 425 -29.24 -2.03 -6.13
CA GLY A 425 -30.19 -3.00 -5.60
C GLY A 425 -30.55 -4.13 -6.57
N SER A 426 -30.23 -3.99 -7.87
CA SER A 426 -30.44 -5.03 -8.87
C SER A 426 -29.27 -6.03 -8.99
N LEU A 427 -28.11 -5.69 -8.43
CA LEU A 427 -26.86 -6.45 -8.52
C LEU A 427 -26.59 -7.25 -7.23
N THR A 428 -25.91 -8.39 -7.33
CA THR A 428 -25.35 -9.08 -6.15
C THR A 428 -24.18 -8.28 -5.55
N LEU A 429 -23.74 -8.67 -4.35
CA LEU A 429 -22.59 -8.04 -3.69
C LEU A 429 -21.34 -8.10 -4.57
N GLU A 430 -21.09 -9.25 -5.18
CA GLU A 430 -19.92 -9.54 -6.00
C GLU A 430 -19.91 -8.76 -7.32
N GLU A 431 -21.07 -8.47 -7.91
CA GLU A 431 -21.12 -7.68 -9.16
C GLU A 431 -21.02 -6.19 -8.88
N ARG A 432 -21.43 -5.74 -7.69
CA ARG A 432 -21.43 -4.32 -7.37
C ARG A 432 -20.26 -3.90 -6.52
N TYR A 433 -19.59 -4.75 -5.75
CA TYR A 433 -18.49 -4.34 -4.89
C TYR A 433 -17.17 -4.99 -5.33
N TYR A 434 -16.27 -4.16 -5.84
CA TYR A 434 -14.94 -4.57 -6.27
C TYR A 434 -13.89 -3.52 -5.83
N GLY A 435 -14.16 -2.89 -4.69
CA GLY A 435 -13.34 -1.82 -4.10
C GLY A 435 -14.08 -0.49 -3.95
N ASN A 436 -13.44 0.43 -3.24
CA ASN A 436 -13.94 1.80 -2.97
C ASN A 436 -13.87 2.71 -4.20
N ALA A 437 -13.11 2.29 -5.21
CA ALA A 437 -12.86 3.03 -6.42
C ALA A 437 -13.52 2.43 -7.65
N ARG A 438 -14.26 3.27 -8.40
CA ARG A 438 -14.76 2.92 -9.72
C ARG A 438 -14.52 4.09 -10.65
N SER A 439 -13.68 3.88 -11.66
CA SER A 439 -13.43 4.90 -12.68
C SER A 439 -14.35 4.71 -13.88
N PHE A 440 -14.23 3.60 -14.59
CA PHE A 440 -14.96 3.34 -15.83
C PHE A 440 -15.91 2.14 -15.70
N ASN A 441 -17.00 2.16 -16.47
CA ASN A 441 -17.77 0.96 -16.81
C ASN A 441 -17.42 0.49 -18.23
N ASP A 442 -17.82 -0.73 -18.59
CA ASP A 442 -17.50 -1.36 -19.88
C ASP A 442 -17.89 -0.50 -21.10
N ALA A 443 -19.04 0.17 -21.05
CA ALA A 443 -19.48 1.02 -22.16
C ALA A 443 -18.57 2.24 -22.33
N GLN A 444 -18.07 2.80 -21.23
CA GLN A 444 -17.11 3.90 -21.25
C GLN A 444 -15.70 3.41 -21.62
N LEU A 445 -15.29 2.22 -21.18
CA LEU A 445 -14.02 1.62 -21.59
C LEU A 445 -13.96 1.40 -23.10
N ARG A 446 -15.03 0.89 -23.72
CA ARG A 446 -15.13 0.75 -25.19
C ARG A 446 -14.90 2.06 -25.95
N THR A 447 -15.15 3.20 -25.33
CA THR A 447 -14.94 4.51 -25.96
C THR A 447 -13.51 5.03 -25.78
N VAL A 448 -12.77 4.53 -24.78
CA VAL A 448 -11.45 5.06 -24.42
C VAL A 448 -10.32 4.08 -24.76
N LEU A 449 -10.51 2.78 -24.58
CA LEU A 449 -9.55 1.74 -24.92
C LEU A 449 -9.78 1.26 -26.36
N ARG A 450 -8.70 1.19 -27.17
CA ARG A 450 -8.79 0.69 -28.55
C ARG A 450 -9.06 -0.80 -28.64
N ASP A 451 -8.36 -1.57 -27.81
CA ASP A 451 -8.44 -3.04 -27.79
C ASP A 451 -9.18 -3.57 -26.57
N PHE A 452 -10.26 -2.91 -26.17
CA PHE A 452 -11.11 -3.34 -25.05
C PHE A 452 -11.59 -4.79 -25.23
N ARG A 453 -11.39 -5.63 -24.21
CA ARG A 453 -11.80 -7.04 -24.20
C ARG A 453 -12.90 -7.27 -23.15
N PRO A 454 -14.18 -7.43 -23.54
CA PRO A 454 -15.27 -7.61 -22.57
C PRO A 454 -15.15 -8.86 -21.68
N GLU A 455 -14.31 -9.82 -22.04
CA GLU A 455 -13.98 -10.98 -21.25
C GLU A 455 -13.03 -10.69 -20.07
N TRP A 456 -12.26 -9.60 -20.14
CA TRP A 456 -11.39 -9.17 -19.05
C TRP A 456 -12.17 -8.24 -18.14
N THR A 457 -12.37 -8.66 -16.90
CA THR A 457 -13.21 -7.89 -15.98
C THR A 457 -12.60 -7.88 -14.60
N HIS A 458 -13.01 -6.92 -13.77
CA HIS A 458 -12.64 -6.90 -12.35
C HIS A 458 -12.92 -8.24 -11.63
N ARG A 459 -13.86 -9.05 -12.13
CA ARG A 459 -14.18 -10.38 -11.57
C ARG A 459 -13.05 -11.38 -11.67
N ASP A 460 -12.16 -11.22 -12.64
CA ASP A 460 -10.95 -12.02 -12.77
C ASP A 460 -10.09 -11.94 -11.51
N VAL A 461 -10.13 -10.78 -10.85
CA VAL A 461 -9.44 -10.48 -9.59
C VAL A 461 -10.33 -10.81 -8.40
N THR A 462 -11.60 -10.39 -8.42
CA THR A 462 -12.45 -10.41 -7.23
C THR A 462 -13.13 -11.76 -6.96
N ASP A 463 -13.50 -12.53 -7.99
CA ASP A 463 -14.27 -13.77 -7.81
C ASP A 463 -13.48 -14.85 -7.02
N PRO A 464 -12.17 -15.08 -7.26
CA PRO A 464 -11.38 -16.01 -6.45
C PRO A 464 -11.29 -15.61 -4.97
N ILE A 465 -11.27 -14.31 -4.68
CA ILE A 465 -11.24 -13.78 -3.30
C ILE A 465 -12.61 -13.92 -2.65
N TYR A 466 -13.68 -13.65 -3.40
CA TYR A 466 -15.05 -13.84 -2.92
C TYR A 466 -15.40 -15.29 -2.63
N ALA A 467 -14.82 -16.24 -3.36
CA ALA A 467 -15.00 -17.66 -3.13
C ALA A 467 -14.52 -18.11 -1.74
N GLN A 468 -13.49 -17.46 -1.19
CA GLN A 468 -12.94 -17.78 0.14
C GLN A 468 -13.79 -17.27 1.30
N SER A 469 -14.67 -16.29 1.04
CA SER A 469 -15.52 -15.64 2.06
C SER A 469 -16.98 -16.07 1.97
N GLN A 470 -17.27 -17.21 1.34
CA GLN A 470 -18.62 -17.74 1.24
C GLN A 470 -19.22 -18.01 2.63
N GLY A 471 -20.46 -17.55 2.84
CA GLY A 471 -21.18 -17.72 4.11
C GLY A 471 -20.89 -16.66 5.17
N TRP A 472 -19.92 -15.76 4.97
CA TRP A 472 -19.69 -14.64 5.89
C TRP A 472 -20.73 -13.54 5.71
N ASP A 473 -20.86 -12.67 6.71
CA ASP A 473 -21.73 -11.49 6.58
C ASP A 473 -21.22 -10.54 5.48
N PRO A 474 -22.12 -9.75 4.84
CA PRO A 474 -21.73 -8.91 3.71
C PRO A 474 -20.57 -7.95 3.98
N VAL A 475 -20.42 -7.43 5.21
CA VAL A 475 -19.34 -6.49 5.54
C VAL A 475 -18.03 -7.23 5.69
N ALA A 476 -17.99 -8.37 6.39
CA ALA A 476 -16.79 -9.20 6.46
C ALA A 476 -16.31 -9.63 5.06
N ARG A 477 -17.22 -9.92 4.13
CA ARG A 477 -16.87 -10.22 2.73
C ARG A 477 -16.25 -9.02 2.00
N MET A 478 -16.76 -7.82 2.23
CA MET A 478 -16.18 -6.59 1.67
C MET A 478 -14.82 -6.27 2.28
N GLN A 479 -14.65 -6.43 3.60
CA GLN A 479 -13.37 -6.24 4.28
C GLN A 479 -12.32 -7.23 3.77
N HIS A 480 -12.69 -8.50 3.64
CA HIS A 480 -11.82 -9.54 3.08
C HIS A 480 -11.37 -9.22 1.65
N LEU A 481 -12.30 -8.74 0.81
CA LEU A 481 -11.95 -8.29 -0.53
C LEU A 481 -10.97 -7.11 -0.48
N ASP A 482 -11.23 -6.11 0.35
CA ASP A 482 -10.39 -4.91 0.46
C ASP A 482 -8.97 -5.24 0.97
N LEU A 483 -8.82 -6.18 1.91
CA LEU A 483 -7.49 -6.67 2.35
C LEU A 483 -6.64 -7.19 1.18
N PHE A 484 -7.29 -7.77 0.16
CA PHE A 484 -6.65 -8.34 -0.99
C PHE A 484 -6.70 -7.47 -2.26
N THR A 485 -7.34 -6.32 -2.22
CA THR A 485 -7.46 -5.42 -3.38
C THR A 485 -7.11 -4.00 -2.96
N TRP A 486 -8.08 -3.26 -2.43
CA TRP A 486 -7.98 -1.86 -2.04
C TRP A 486 -6.78 -1.54 -1.12
N LEU A 487 -6.57 -2.32 -0.06
CA LEU A 487 -5.53 -2.08 0.93
C LEU A 487 -4.13 -2.16 0.33
N ARG A 488 -3.82 -3.29 -0.33
CA ARG A 488 -2.49 -3.55 -0.88
C ARG A 488 -2.26 -2.99 -2.29
N GLY A 489 -3.32 -2.61 -3.00
CA GLY A 489 -3.25 -2.03 -4.34
C GLY A 489 -3.22 -0.50 -4.37
N ASP A 490 -3.86 0.16 -3.40
CA ASP A 490 -3.95 1.63 -3.32
C ASP A 490 -3.31 2.14 -2.03
N ILE A 491 -3.90 1.81 -0.88
CA ILE A 491 -3.57 2.43 0.41
C ILE A 491 -2.11 2.24 0.80
N LEU A 492 -1.63 1.00 0.82
CA LEU A 492 -0.26 0.66 1.23
C LEU A 492 0.78 1.04 0.18
N VAL A 493 0.44 0.94 -1.11
CA VAL A 493 1.34 1.38 -2.19
C VAL A 493 1.60 2.87 -2.06
N LYS A 494 0.53 3.67 -1.95
CA LYS A 494 0.65 5.11 -1.72
C LYS A 494 1.42 5.40 -0.43
N ALA A 495 1.09 4.73 0.67
CA ALA A 495 1.72 4.98 1.97
C ALA A 495 3.23 4.73 1.92
N ASP A 496 3.67 3.56 1.44
CA ASP A 496 5.10 3.23 1.35
C ASP A 496 5.81 4.07 0.28
N LYS A 497 5.30 4.14 -0.95
CA LYS A 497 5.98 4.81 -2.05
C LYS A 497 6.15 6.31 -1.81
N MET A 498 5.13 7.01 -1.32
CA MET A 498 5.19 8.46 -1.13
C MET A 498 6.06 8.87 0.05
N THR A 499 6.13 8.04 1.10
CA THR A 499 7.02 8.29 2.23
C THR A 499 8.46 7.91 1.92
N MET A 500 8.67 6.75 1.29
CA MET A 500 10.01 6.32 0.90
C MET A 500 10.61 7.15 -0.25
N ALA A 501 9.80 7.78 -1.10
CA ALA A 501 10.25 8.82 -2.03
C ALA A 501 11.04 9.94 -1.34
N ASN A 502 10.78 10.15 -0.05
CA ASN A 502 11.44 11.13 0.79
C ASN A 502 12.29 10.46 1.89
N SER A 503 12.73 9.22 1.71
CA SER A 503 13.54 8.48 2.71
C SER A 503 12.93 8.50 4.13
N LEU A 504 11.61 8.42 4.24
CA LEU A 504 10.86 8.46 5.48
C LEU A 504 10.17 7.11 5.71
N GLU A 505 10.50 6.41 6.79
CA GLU A 505 9.80 5.16 7.12
C GLU A 505 8.40 5.47 7.68
N LEU A 506 7.38 4.92 7.06
CA LEU A 506 6.02 4.93 7.58
C LEU A 506 5.66 3.60 8.23
N ARG A 507 5.12 3.69 9.44
CA ARG A 507 4.66 2.59 10.29
C ARG A 507 3.13 2.64 10.45
N VAL A 508 2.48 1.48 10.42
CA VAL A 508 1.00 1.34 10.39
C VAL A 508 0.49 0.47 11.54
N PRO A 509 0.38 0.99 12.78
CA PRO A 509 0.04 0.18 13.95
C PRO A 509 -1.31 -0.55 13.86
N PHE A 510 -2.25 -0.06 13.04
CA PHE A 510 -3.50 -0.78 12.82
C PHE A 510 -3.31 -2.09 12.04
N LEU A 511 -2.31 -2.19 11.17
CA LEU A 511 -2.01 -3.40 10.38
C LEU A 511 -1.00 -4.30 11.08
N ASP A 512 -1.13 -4.38 12.40
CA ASP A 512 -0.44 -5.33 13.23
C ASP A 512 -1.25 -6.65 13.28
N PRO A 513 -0.63 -7.83 13.12
CA PRO A 513 -1.31 -9.11 13.28
C PRO A 513 -2.13 -9.24 14.58
N GLU A 514 -1.66 -8.68 15.68
CA GLU A 514 -2.36 -8.70 16.99
C GLU A 514 -3.61 -7.80 16.99
N VAL A 515 -3.53 -6.64 16.34
CA VAL A 515 -4.70 -5.75 16.16
C VAL A 515 -5.71 -6.40 15.23
N PHE A 516 -5.23 -7.04 14.15
CA PHE A 516 -6.08 -7.80 13.25
C PHE A 516 -6.77 -8.98 13.94
N GLU A 517 -6.09 -9.71 14.83
CA GLU A 517 -6.69 -10.80 15.59
C GLU A 517 -7.93 -10.34 16.34
N VAL A 518 -7.85 -9.21 17.06
CA VAL A 518 -9.00 -8.67 17.79
C VAL A 518 -10.05 -8.10 16.83
N ALA A 519 -9.65 -7.34 15.81
CA ALA A 519 -10.57 -6.72 14.84
C ALA A 519 -11.38 -7.76 14.05
N SER A 520 -10.76 -8.90 13.71
CA SER A 520 -11.37 -9.99 12.94
C SER A 520 -12.54 -10.65 13.67
N ARG A 521 -12.57 -10.58 15.00
CA ARG A 521 -13.59 -11.14 15.90
C ARG A 521 -14.77 -10.21 16.11
N VAL A 522 -14.68 -8.93 15.75
CA VAL A 522 -15.75 -7.95 16.00
C VAL A 522 -16.99 -8.28 15.16
N PRO A 523 -18.20 -8.38 15.77
CA PRO A 523 -19.42 -8.68 15.03
C PRO A 523 -19.96 -7.46 14.26
N LEU A 524 -20.79 -7.73 13.25
CA LEU A 524 -21.30 -6.73 12.30
C LEU A 524 -21.92 -5.50 12.98
N GLU A 525 -22.76 -5.72 13.99
CA GLU A 525 -23.46 -4.67 14.74
C GLU A 525 -22.51 -3.77 15.55
N GLN A 526 -21.30 -4.26 15.83
CA GLN A 526 -20.22 -3.51 16.49
C GLN A 526 -19.28 -2.86 15.47
N LYS A 527 -19.35 -3.22 14.18
CA LYS A 527 -18.64 -2.51 13.10
C LYS A 527 -19.46 -1.34 12.58
N ILE A 528 -20.72 -1.60 12.23
CA ILE A 528 -21.56 -0.68 11.48
C ILE A 528 -22.93 -0.51 12.16
N THR A 529 -23.35 0.74 12.35
CA THR A 529 -24.71 1.07 12.80
C THR A 529 -25.45 1.93 11.77
N LYS A 530 -26.71 2.25 12.06
CA LYS A 530 -27.48 3.20 11.23
C LYS A 530 -26.86 4.59 11.17
N ASN A 531 -26.07 4.97 12.18
CA ASN A 531 -25.59 6.35 12.33
C ASN A 531 -24.07 6.45 12.17
N THR A 532 -23.31 5.38 12.40
CA THR A 532 -21.85 5.44 12.41
C THR A 532 -21.19 4.15 11.91
N THR A 533 -19.90 4.27 11.61
CA THR A 533 -18.96 3.19 11.27
C THR A 533 -17.92 3.08 12.39
N LYS A 534 -17.13 1.99 12.41
CA LYS A 534 -16.11 1.75 13.45
C LYS A 534 -16.67 1.81 14.88
N TYR A 535 -17.88 1.30 15.12
CA TYR A 535 -18.56 1.54 16.41
C TYR A 535 -17.74 1.03 17.61
N ALA A 536 -17.30 -0.23 17.60
CA ALA A 536 -16.49 -0.82 18.66
C ALA A 536 -15.16 -0.08 18.86
N LEU A 537 -14.51 0.31 17.77
CA LEU A 537 -13.27 1.08 17.81
C LEU A 537 -13.50 2.45 18.45
N ARG A 538 -14.58 3.16 18.10
CA ARG A 538 -14.94 4.41 18.77
C ARG A 538 -15.13 4.19 20.28
N GLN A 539 -15.85 3.16 20.68
CA GLN A 539 -16.03 2.85 22.10
C GLN A 539 -14.70 2.52 22.81
N ALA A 540 -13.80 1.80 22.14
CA ALA A 540 -12.47 1.47 22.66
C ALA A 540 -11.56 2.70 22.82
N LEU A 541 -11.74 3.72 21.98
CA LEU A 541 -10.95 4.94 21.99
C LEU A 541 -11.49 6.04 22.92
N GLU A 542 -12.61 5.79 23.61
CA GLU A 542 -13.14 6.72 24.60
C GLU A 542 -12.12 6.94 25.74
N GLY A 543 -11.76 8.20 26.00
CA GLY A 543 -10.72 8.56 26.96
C GLY A 543 -9.29 8.47 26.43
N ILE A 544 -9.08 7.95 25.22
CA ILE A 544 -7.79 8.00 24.50
C ILE A 544 -7.76 9.20 23.56
N VAL A 545 -8.82 9.39 22.77
CA VAL A 545 -8.93 10.52 21.84
C VAL A 545 -9.79 11.65 22.42
N PRO A 546 -9.56 12.91 22.01
CA PRO A 546 -10.43 14.03 22.36
C PRO A 546 -11.89 13.82 21.91
N GLY A 547 -12.83 14.34 22.70
CA GLY A 547 -14.26 14.13 22.46
C GLY A 547 -14.79 14.67 21.13
N HIS A 548 -14.22 15.75 20.59
CA HIS A 548 -14.62 16.32 19.29
C HIS A 548 -14.26 15.41 18.11
N VAL A 549 -13.24 14.57 18.26
CA VAL A 549 -12.80 13.60 17.24
C VAL A 549 -13.65 12.33 17.28
N LEU A 550 -14.06 11.90 18.48
CA LEU A 550 -14.74 10.63 18.72
C LEU A 550 -16.04 10.46 17.92
N HIS A 551 -16.79 11.54 17.70
CA HIS A 551 -18.07 11.54 16.99
C HIS A 551 -17.99 12.14 15.59
N ARG A 552 -16.77 12.51 15.14
CA ARG A 552 -16.59 13.11 13.83
C ARG A 552 -16.88 12.08 12.73
N ALA A 553 -17.58 12.53 11.70
CA ALA A 553 -17.74 11.77 10.47
C ALA A 553 -16.39 11.68 9.76
N LYS A 554 -16.11 10.54 9.13
CA LYS A 554 -14.91 10.39 8.30
C LYS A 554 -14.97 11.40 7.16
N LEU A 555 -13.95 12.24 7.07
CA LEU A 555 -13.61 13.00 5.88
C LEU A 555 -12.36 12.30 5.30
N GLY A 556 -12.32 12.11 3.97
CA GLY A 556 -11.07 11.64 3.33
C GLY A 556 -10.08 12.80 3.23
N PHE A 557 -8.99 12.63 2.49
CA PHE A 557 -8.16 13.74 2.02
C PHE A 557 -8.76 14.28 0.70
N PRO A 558 -9.69 15.26 0.71
CA PRO A 558 -10.32 15.70 -0.52
C PRO A 558 -9.35 16.52 -1.37
N VAL A 559 -8.99 16.01 -2.55
CA VAL A 559 -8.25 16.80 -3.54
C VAL A 559 -9.24 17.54 -4.44
N PRO A 560 -9.11 18.86 -4.65
CA PRO A 560 -10.03 19.67 -5.46
C PRO A 560 -9.87 19.45 -6.97
N LEU A 561 -9.60 18.21 -7.39
CA LEU A 561 -9.31 17.81 -8.77
C LEU A 561 -10.46 18.16 -9.73
N ARG A 562 -11.72 18.00 -9.30
CA ARG A 562 -12.91 18.42 -10.06
C ARG A 562 -12.87 19.90 -10.43
N HIS A 563 -12.34 20.74 -9.55
CA HIS A 563 -12.25 22.17 -9.82
C HIS A 563 -11.03 22.50 -10.68
N TRP A 564 -9.87 21.92 -10.36
CA TRP A 564 -8.63 22.22 -11.07
C TRP A 564 -8.62 21.74 -12.51
N LEU A 565 -9.18 20.56 -12.81
CA LEU A 565 -9.31 20.07 -14.20
C LEU A 565 -10.33 20.88 -15.00
N ARG A 566 -11.25 21.58 -14.33
CA ARG A 566 -12.23 22.45 -14.96
C ARG A 566 -11.67 23.86 -15.20
N GLY A 567 -10.81 24.34 -14.32
CA GLY A 567 -10.21 25.66 -14.38
C GLY A 567 -8.86 25.66 -15.09
N THR A 568 -8.23 26.84 -15.18
CA THR A 568 -6.92 27.01 -15.82
C THR A 568 -5.78 26.38 -15.01
N GLU A 569 -6.03 25.92 -13.79
CA GLU A 569 -5.00 25.36 -12.91
C GLU A 569 -4.43 24.03 -13.43
N LEU A 570 -5.29 23.12 -13.94
CA LEU A 570 -4.86 21.83 -14.50
C LEU A 570 -5.42 21.52 -15.89
N PHE A 571 -6.33 22.33 -16.45
CA PHE A 571 -6.89 22.05 -17.78
C PHE A 571 -5.80 22.05 -18.86
N ASP A 572 -4.95 23.08 -18.91
CA ASP A 572 -3.91 23.19 -19.94
C ASP A 572 -2.88 22.08 -19.81
N TRP A 573 -2.49 21.74 -18.57
CA TRP A 573 -1.63 20.60 -18.27
C TRP A 573 -2.25 19.28 -18.77
N ALA A 574 -3.53 19.04 -18.47
CA ALA A 574 -4.22 17.83 -18.90
C ALA A 574 -4.32 17.74 -20.43
N HIS A 575 -4.64 18.86 -21.09
CA HIS A 575 -4.70 18.95 -22.53
C HIS A 575 -3.33 18.67 -23.18
N GLU A 576 -2.25 19.24 -22.64
CA GLU A 576 -0.88 18.98 -23.09
C GLU A 576 -0.50 17.50 -22.92
N GLN A 577 -0.79 16.90 -21.76
CA GLN A 577 -0.50 15.47 -21.54
C GLN A 577 -1.28 14.57 -22.51
N ILE A 578 -2.55 14.88 -22.78
CA ILE A 578 -3.33 14.14 -23.78
C ILE A 578 -2.72 14.30 -25.16
N ALA A 579 -2.38 15.53 -25.57
CA ALA A 579 -1.86 15.80 -26.90
C ALA A 579 -0.50 15.12 -27.14
N ALA A 580 0.42 15.20 -26.17
CA ALA A 580 1.80 14.75 -26.31
C ALA A 580 2.02 13.25 -26.07
N SER A 581 1.08 12.54 -25.43
CA SER A 581 1.24 11.11 -25.14
C SER A 581 1.29 10.26 -26.41
N GLY A 582 2.18 9.27 -26.45
CA GLY A 582 2.31 8.24 -27.49
C GLY A 582 1.37 7.04 -27.28
N THR A 583 0.29 7.22 -26.53
CA THR A 583 -0.66 6.15 -26.17
C THR A 583 -1.72 5.89 -27.26
N ASP A 584 -1.59 6.45 -28.46
CA ASP A 584 -2.56 6.30 -29.56
C ASP A 584 -2.87 4.84 -29.94
N HIS A 585 -1.96 3.91 -29.66
CA HIS A 585 -2.16 2.48 -29.90
C HIS A 585 -3.01 1.79 -28.83
N LEU A 586 -3.13 2.37 -27.62
CA LEU A 586 -3.91 1.84 -26.50
C LEU A 586 -5.20 2.63 -26.28
N LEU A 587 -5.15 3.94 -26.48
CA LEU A 587 -6.20 4.90 -26.10
C LEU A 587 -6.74 5.67 -27.31
N ASP A 588 -8.05 5.90 -27.32
CA ASP A 588 -8.69 6.90 -28.18
C ASP A 588 -8.52 8.30 -27.56
N LYS A 589 -7.44 8.98 -27.94
CA LYS A 589 -7.12 10.33 -27.45
C LYS A 589 -8.19 11.38 -27.82
N ALA A 590 -8.92 11.20 -28.91
CA ALA A 590 -10.00 12.12 -29.28
C ALA A 590 -11.18 11.98 -28.31
N ALA A 591 -11.52 10.76 -27.91
CA ALA A 591 -12.51 10.52 -26.86
C ALA A 591 -12.07 11.08 -25.50
N VAL A 592 -10.79 10.96 -25.15
CA VAL A 592 -10.23 11.53 -23.91
C VAL A 592 -10.23 13.06 -23.92
N ALA A 593 -9.84 13.69 -25.03
CA ALA A 593 -9.90 15.15 -25.20
C ALA A 593 -11.33 15.68 -25.09
N LYS A 594 -12.28 15.01 -25.76
CA LYS A 594 -13.72 15.34 -25.64
C LYS A 594 -14.20 15.21 -24.19
N MET A 595 -13.76 14.17 -23.47
CA MET A 595 -14.09 13.98 -22.06
C MET A 595 -13.56 15.12 -21.18
N LEU A 596 -12.39 15.67 -21.50
CA LEU A 596 -11.82 16.84 -20.81
C LEU A 596 -12.64 18.11 -21.09
N ASP A 597 -13.01 18.36 -22.35
CA ASP A 597 -13.86 19.50 -22.72
C ASP A 597 -15.25 19.42 -22.07
N ASP A 598 -15.91 18.26 -22.11
CA ASP A 598 -17.22 18.03 -21.48
C ASP A 598 -17.17 18.29 -19.95
N HIS A 599 -16.03 18.00 -19.32
CA HIS A 599 -15.80 18.30 -17.91
C HIS A 599 -15.66 19.80 -17.64
N ARG A 600 -14.83 20.49 -18.44
CA ARG A 600 -14.64 21.95 -18.38
C ARG A 600 -15.98 22.68 -18.50
N ASP A 601 -16.74 22.29 -19.51
CA ASP A 601 -18.00 22.95 -19.87
C ASP A 601 -19.15 22.60 -18.90
N GLY A 602 -18.94 21.63 -18.00
CA GLY A 602 -19.88 21.26 -16.95
C GLY A 602 -21.00 20.33 -17.40
N VAL A 603 -20.83 19.65 -18.53
CA VAL A 603 -21.78 18.66 -19.06
C VAL A 603 -21.87 17.46 -18.12
N SER A 604 -20.74 17.00 -17.59
CA SER A 604 -20.66 15.88 -16.64
C SER A 604 -19.37 15.89 -15.82
N ASP A 605 -19.39 15.24 -14.66
CA ASP A 605 -18.18 15.08 -13.85
C ASP A 605 -17.35 13.90 -14.37
N HIS A 606 -16.18 14.21 -14.93
CA HIS A 606 -15.21 13.25 -15.44
C HIS A 606 -13.91 13.26 -14.65
N SER A 607 -13.81 14.02 -13.55
CA SER A 607 -12.57 14.25 -12.81
C SER A 607 -11.81 12.97 -12.48
N ARG A 608 -12.50 11.97 -11.91
CA ARG A 608 -11.92 10.66 -11.58
C ARG A 608 -11.41 9.88 -12.79
N ARG A 609 -12.20 9.87 -13.87
CA ARG A 609 -11.89 9.15 -15.12
C ARG A 609 -10.72 9.79 -15.85
N LEU A 610 -10.73 11.11 -15.96
CA LEU A 610 -9.63 11.90 -16.51
C LEU A 610 -8.35 11.65 -15.72
N TRP A 611 -8.41 11.68 -14.39
CA TRP A 611 -7.22 11.41 -13.57
C TRP A 611 -6.64 10.02 -13.78
N THR A 612 -7.48 8.99 -13.89
CA THR A 612 -7.03 7.63 -14.23
C THR A 612 -6.29 7.60 -15.57
N VAL A 613 -6.83 8.21 -16.61
CA VAL A 613 -6.18 8.20 -17.93
C VAL A 613 -4.92 9.08 -17.96
N LEU A 614 -4.96 10.26 -17.34
CA LEU A 614 -3.83 11.19 -17.30
C LEU A 614 -2.64 10.60 -16.52
N THR A 615 -2.90 9.94 -15.38
CA THR A 615 -1.86 9.25 -14.60
C THR A 615 -1.21 8.15 -15.43
N PHE A 616 -2.00 7.37 -16.17
CA PHE A 616 -1.48 6.37 -17.11
C PHE A 616 -0.65 6.98 -18.24
N MET A 617 -1.09 8.10 -18.84
CA MET A 617 -0.34 8.79 -19.90
C MET A 617 1.00 9.34 -19.41
N VAL A 618 1.07 9.84 -18.17
CA VAL A 618 2.33 10.26 -17.55
C VAL A 618 3.22 9.03 -17.29
N TRP A 619 2.66 7.97 -16.74
CA TRP A 619 3.38 6.72 -16.48
C TRP A 619 3.97 6.12 -17.75
N HIS A 620 3.17 6.02 -18.81
CA HIS A 620 3.59 5.53 -20.12
C HIS A 620 4.66 6.45 -20.74
N GLY A 621 4.51 7.76 -20.55
CA GLY A 621 5.52 8.77 -20.90
C GLY A 621 6.89 8.54 -20.26
N ILE A 622 6.92 7.99 -19.03
CA ILE A 622 8.14 7.72 -18.26
C ILE A 622 8.73 6.35 -18.63
N PHE A 623 7.93 5.28 -18.55
CA PHE A 623 8.44 3.90 -18.59
C PHE A 623 8.39 3.24 -19.97
N VAL A 624 7.67 3.81 -20.94
CA VAL A 624 7.50 3.20 -22.27
C VAL A 624 8.01 4.13 -23.38
N GLU A 625 7.53 5.37 -23.39
CA GLU A 625 7.93 6.35 -24.42
C GLU A 625 9.30 6.97 -24.15
N ASN A 626 9.76 6.97 -22.89
CA ASN A 626 10.90 7.76 -22.42
C ASN A 626 10.81 9.26 -22.81
N ARG A 627 9.59 9.78 -22.99
CA ARG A 627 9.30 11.19 -23.30
C ARG A 627 9.45 12.07 -22.07
N ILE A 628 9.13 11.53 -20.90
CA ILE A 628 9.20 12.23 -19.61
C ILE A 628 10.35 11.61 -18.83
N THR A 629 11.37 12.41 -18.52
CA THR A 629 12.46 12.01 -17.64
C THR A 629 12.38 12.84 -16.36
N PRO A 630 11.78 12.32 -15.28
CA PRO A 630 11.71 13.01 -14.01
C PRO A 630 13.11 13.23 -13.44
N LYS A 631 13.34 14.43 -12.89
CA LYS A 631 14.59 14.71 -12.18
C LYS A 631 14.44 14.28 -10.74
N ILE A 632 14.94 13.09 -10.42
CA ILE A 632 14.91 12.55 -9.07
C ILE A 632 15.99 13.25 -8.23
N ALA A 633 15.57 13.98 -7.21
CA ALA A 633 16.49 14.68 -6.33
C ALA A 633 17.01 13.75 -5.22
N GLU A 634 18.27 13.93 -4.84
CA GLU A 634 18.87 13.29 -3.66
C GLU A 634 19.13 14.33 -2.56
N PRO A 635 18.08 14.75 -1.83
CA PRO A 635 18.24 15.73 -0.77
C PRO A 635 19.05 15.17 0.41
N ALA A 636 20.01 15.96 0.89
CA ALA A 636 20.64 15.71 2.18
C ALA A 636 19.72 16.25 3.28
N TYR A 637 19.25 15.37 4.17
CA TYR A 637 18.38 15.75 5.28
C TYR A 637 19.19 15.98 6.56
N PRO A 638 19.05 17.13 7.24
CA PRO A 638 19.87 17.51 8.39
C PRO A 638 19.41 16.86 9.72
N VAL A 639 18.70 15.73 9.67
CA VAL A 639 18.12 15.12 10.89
C VAL A 639 19.24 14.52 11.73
N SER A 640 19.46 15.09 12.93
CA SER A 640 20.31 14.46 13.93
C SER A 640 19.65 13.16 14.39
N LEU A 641 20.44 12.10 14.45
CA LEU A 641 20.01 10.79 14.97
C LEU A 641 19.43 10.94 16.37
#